data_AF-A0A7W1U3S4-F1
#
_entry.id   AF-A0A7W1U3S4-F1
#
_cell.length_a   1.000
_cell.length_b   1.000
_cell.length_c   1.000
_cell.angle_alpha   90.00
_cell.angle_beta   90.00
_cell.angle_gamma   90.00
#
_symmetry.space_group_name_H-M   'P 1'
#
loop_
_entity.id
_entity.type
_entity.pdbx_description
1 polymer ?
#
loop_
_entity_poly.entity_id
_entity_poly.type
_entity_poly.pdbx_seq_one_letter_code
_entity_poly.pdbx_strand_id
1 'polypeptide(L)'
;MPDTLTREAPPPRLHRGRLRVSAARRALRACVRLTIVLVMAGFAFGAWYLARKGFSRNWRNLVVEELHKRGVEASVKRLTLDPFRGLIARDVRIFDYKKRDQTLAVVSEISLDINYAALFHHEPFLNAIDIRNGDLTIPLPHVPGQVTHADLRRFRAHVYFLPERIEVSQAEGIFCGIRISATGQLIKRGNFATSKTNTAADAARRLRLLQTVVTMLQRFQYPGSPPELQVKFSGDLAELESARLEATLRASKIVRDRYEARDLSLTTEWKDQTLTVPQLEWSDAGGRFSGTGNWSRPNGAATYQARSSIDLASLLGSFGLSELLHDFTYSTPPLIEASGSATISDAAAKIEVIGKIALDKFTYKTVAFDGLTADFAWDRDRTMLRDLRLRHRSGQIDADLLDAPNDFRLNLESSLAPAALTPLVSPEVGRFLGFWEWQHSPKLHLSVRGVSRDPDTWHGDGTIALGPARFRGVSLNSASGDLHFGDGVYGVENFKITRDEGKGTGAFSYNTKRHEIKIDHAETTLTPSEVIMWIDPKFWEHVKPYRFHHTPHVDVNGIVQLGGGKQTHLQLDVSAPGGMDYTFIDKVLPFDRIAGQLLFTDDRLQIFDLKGGLFSGDLSGSADISLARNDHHYTAKLAVEKVDFPTVTDLYFKYKTSQGELGGDFDFGGDGGERAALYGTGKVEVRNGNVFAIPVFGPLSELMNKFFSGAGYSVAHEATAPFTIRNGVIHTEKLKVAGTLFAMVGHGDIDFIKNDLDFDIRIDANGPGALLTPLYQLFEYHGSGSLTKPVWRPKHL
;
A
#
# COMPACT_ATOMS: atom_id res chain seq x y z
N MET A 1 -9.60 -118.35 -24.48
CA MET A 1 -10.87 -117.70 -24.08
C MET A 1 -10.95 -116.34 -24.77
N PRO A 2 -12.15 -115.76 -24.94
CA PRO A 2 -12.54 -115.13 -26.21
C PRO A 2 -12.36 -113.60 -26.27
N ASP A 3 -12.35 -113.04 -27.48
CA ASP A 3 -13.41 -112.12 -27.95
C ASP A 3 -13.33 -111.89 -29.47
N THR A 4 -14.43 -111.45 -30.09
CA THR A 4 -14.67 -111.47 -31.55
C THR A 4 -14.50 -110.11 -32.24
N LEU A 5 -13.94 -110.10 -33.47
CA LEU A 5 -13.70 -108.89 -34.26
C LEU A 5 -13.58 -109.15 -35.79
N THR A 6 -13.76 -108.06 -36.57
CA THR A 6 -13.47 -107.89 -38.03
C THR A 6 -14.47 -108.50 -39.04
N ARG A 7 -14.75 -107.94 -40.24
CA ARG A 7 -14.38 -106.66 -40.93
C ARG A 7 -15.29 -106.48 -42.19
N GLU A 8 -15.60 -105.25 -42.64
CA GLU A 8 -15.92 -104.98 -44.07
C GLU A 8 -15.88 -103.49 -44.51
N ALA A 9 -15.67 -103.22 -45.81
CA ALA A 9 -15.63 -101.91 -46.52
C ALA A 9 -15.43 -102.13 -48.06
N PRO A 10 -15.54 -101.15 -49.00
CA PRO A 10 -16.43 -99.97 -49.19
C PRO A 10 -17.04 -99.88 -50.65
N PRO A 11 -17.74 -98.80 -51.12
CA PRO A 11 -18.69 -98.83 -52.28
C PRO A 11 -18.35 -97.97 -53.54
N PRO A 12 -19.20 -97.96 -54.62
CA PRO A 12 -19.20 -96.98 -55.75
C PRO A 12 -20.54 -96.21 -56.03
N ARG A 13 -20.63 -95.39 -57.13
CA ARG A 13 -21.70 -94.37 -57.43
C ARG A 13 -22.16 -94.24 -58.91
N LEU A 14 -23.42 -93.74 -59.12
CA LEU A 14 -23.99 -92.89 -60.25
C LEU A 14 -24.36 -93.43 -61.68
N HIS A 15 -25.64 -93.30 -62.15
CA HIS A 15 -26.17 -92.25 -63.11
C HIS A 15 -27.52 -92.53 -63.92
N ARG A 16 -28.48 -91.57 -63.87
CA ARG A 16 -29.46 -90.97 -64.88
C ARG A 16 -30.24 -91.73 -66.02
N GLY A 17 -31.59 -91.58 -66.06
CA GLY A 17 -32.40 -91.18 -67.27
C GLY A 17 -33.88 -91.69 -67.43
N ARG A 18 -34.77 -91.32 -68.43
CA ARG A 18 -35.08 -90.03 -69.13
C ARG A 18 -36.28 -89.99 -70.19
N LEU A 19 -37.60 -89.97 -69.86
CA LEU A 19 -38.75 -89.70 -70.81
C LEU A 19 -39.85 -88.81 -70.13
N ARG A 20 -40.41 -87.66 -70.61
CA ARG A 20 -41.09 -87.18 -71.87
C ARG A 20 -42.57 -87.65 -71.99
N VAL A 21 -43.64 -86.84 -72.22
CA VAL A 21 -43.91 -85.37 -72.41
C VAL A 21 -45.37 -85.02 -72.02
N SER A 22 -45.63 -83.82 -71.48
CA SER A 22 -46.75 -82.98 -71.96
C SER A 22 -46.28 -81.52 -72.13
N ALA A 23 -46.74 -80.82 -73.18
CA ALA A 23 -46.09 -79.60 -73.69
C ALA A 23 -46.82 -78.29 -73.30
N ALA A 24 -48.16 -78.26 -73.32
CA ALA A 24 -48.94 -77.05 -73.07
C ALA A 24 -48.69 -76.43 -71.68
N ARG A 25 -48.64 -77.25 -70.62
CA ARG A 25 -48.29 -76.79 -69.26
C ARG A 25 -46.86 -76.24 -69.15
N ARG A 26 -45.93 -76.63 -70.04
CA ARG A 26 -44.58 -76.05 -70.09
C ARG A 26 -44.55 -74.72 -70.81
N ALA A 27 -45.31 -74.55 -71.91
CA ALA A 27 -45.46 -73.25 -72.56
C ALA A 27 -46.13 -72.23 -71.63
N LEU A 28 -47.25 -72.57 -70.98
CA LEU A 28 -47.91 -71.65 -70.06
C LEU A 28 -47.04 -71.33 -68.82
N ARG A 29 -46.36 -72.31 -68.23
CA ARG A 29 -45.39 -72.05 -67.15
C ARG A 29 -44.16 -71.27 -67.62
N ALA A 30 -43.74 -71.42 -68.87
CA ALA A 30 -42.65 -70.64 -69.44
C ALA A 30 -43.09 -69.19 -69.68
N CYS A 31 -44.28 -68.94 -70.23
CA CYS A 31 -44.83 -67.60 -70.37
C CYS A 31 -45.08 -66.96 -69.01
N VAL A 32 -45.71 -67.64 -68.04
CA VAL A 32 -45.89 -67.10 -66.68
C VAL A 32 -44.54 -66.85 -65.99
N ARG A 33 -43.54 -67.71 -66.16
CA ARG A 33 -42.17 -67.44 -65.67
C ARG A 33 -41.51 -66.29 -66.42
N LEU A 34 -41.72 -66.15 -67.72
CA LEU A 34 -41.18 -65.05 -68.52
C LEU A 34 -41.84 -63.72 -68.11
N THR A 35 -43.16 -63.70 -67.90
CA THR A 35 -43.88 -62.54 -67.38
C THR A 35 -43.46 -62.23 -65.95
N ILE A 36 -43.29 -63.22 -65.06
CA ILE A 36 -42.74 -62.98 -63.71
C ILE A 36 -41.29 -62.47 -63.80
N VAL A 37 -40.45 -63.02 -64.68
CA VAL A 37 -39.07 -62.54 -64.88
C VAL A 37 -39.03 -61.15 -65.53
N LEU A 38 -39.95 -60.81 -66.43
CA LEU A 38 -40.08 -59.48 -67.04
C LEU A 38 -40.69 -58.46 -66.08
N VAL A 39 -41.61 -58.87 -65.20
CA VAL A 39 -42.12 -58.04 -64.10
C VAL A 39 -41.03 -57.84 -63.05
N MET A 40 -40.29 -58.89 -62.66
CA MET A 40 -39.14 -58.79 -61.76
C MET A 40 -37.99 -57.98 -62.37
N ALA A 41 -37.72 -58.12 -63.67
CA ALA A 41 -36.73 -57.31 -64.38
C ALA A 41 -37.22 -55.88 -64.60
N GLY A 42 -38.53 -55.66 -64.79
CA GLY A 42 -39.16 -54.34 -64.85
C GLY A 42 -39.17 -53.64 -63.49
N PHE A 43 -39.38 -54.38 -62.40
CA PHE A 43 -39.22 -53.89 -61.02
C PHE A 43 -37.76 -53.65 -60.68
N ALA A 44 -36.83 -54.54 -61.08
CA ALA A 44 -35.40 -54.35 -60.84
C ALA A 44 -34.84 -53.19 -61.67
N PHE A 45 -35.24 -53.05 -62.94
CA PHE A 45 -34.89 -51.92 -63.80
C PHE A 45 -35.56 -50.63 -63.33
N GLY A 46 -36.83 -50.69 -62.89
CA GLY A 46 -37.54 -49.57 -62.29
C GLY A 46 -36.89 -49.10 -60.99
N ALA A 47 -36.56 -50.02 -60.08
CA ALA A 47 -35.82 -49.73 -58.85
C ALA A 47 -34.41 -49.19 -59.14
N TRP A 48 -33.69 -49.76 -60.10
CA TRP A 48 -32.38 -49.27 -60.56
C TRP A 48 -32.47 -47.88 -61.19
N TYR A 49 -33.52 -47.61 -61.98
CA TYR A 49 -33.79 -46.32 -62.61
C TYR A 49 -34.16 -45.26 -61.56
N LEU A 50 -35.01 -45.61 -60.57
CA LEU A 50 -35.36 -44.75 -59.45
C LEU A 50 -34.15 -44.47 -58.53
N ALA A 51 -33.32 -45.48 -58.25
CA ALA A 51 -32.11 -45.34 -57.45
C ALA A 51 -31.02 -44.52 -58.16
N ARG A 52 -30.89 -44.61 -59.50
CA ARG A 52 -29.81 -43.96 -60.26
C ARG A 52 -30.19 -42.60 -60.86
N LYS A 53 -31.46 -42.37 -61.21
CA LYS A 53 -31.95 -41.13 -61.85
C LYS A 53 -32.73 -40.22 -60.89
N GLY A 54 -33.30 -40.77 -59.82
CA GLY A 54 -34.02 -40.04 -58.77
C GLY A 54 -35.52 -39.82 -59.06
N PHE A 55 -36.27 -39.49 -58.01
CA PHE A 55 -37.71 -39.20 -58.07
C PHE A 55 -38.04 -37.95 -58.91
N SER A 56 -39.27 -37.93 -59.45
CA SER A 56 -39.79 -36.83 -60.26
C SER A 56 -39.95 -35.53 -59.46
N ARG A 57 -40.10 -34.41 -60.18
CA ARG A 57 -40.18 -33.04 -59.60
C ARG A 57 -41.30 -32.91 -58.55
N ASN A 58 -42.41 -33.63 -58.71
CA ASN A 58 -43.57 -33.58 -57.81
C ASN A 58 -43.26 -34.15 -56.41
N TRP A 59 -42.49 -35.25 -56.33
CA TRP A 59 -42.11 -35.85 -55.04
C TRP A 59 -41.10 -34.99 -54.29
N ARG A 60 -40.19 -34.32 -55.00
CA ARG A 60 -39.31 -33.30 -54.40
C ARG A 60 -40.12 -32.14 -53.85
N ASN A 61 -41.14 -31.67 -54.59
CA ASN A 61 -42.02 -30.60 -54.15
C ASN A 61 -42.81 -31.00 -52.90
N LEU A 62 -43.42 -32.19 -52.84
CA LEU A 62 -44.16 -32.67 -51.65
C LEU A 62 -43.30 -32.66 -50.36
N VAL A 63 -42.05 -33.13 -50.43
CA VAL A 63 -41.13 -33.11 -49.28
C VAL A 63 -40.74 -31.68 -48.91
N VAL A 64 -40.48 -30.81 -49.89
CA VAL A 64 -40.20 -29.38 -49.67
C VAL A 64 -41.40 -28.64 -49.10
N GLU A 65 -42.62 -29.00 -49.51
CA GLU A 65 -43.88 -28.38 -49.08
C GLU A 65 -44.25 -28.76 -47.64
N GLU A 66 -44.00 -30.00 -47.21
CA GLU A 66 -44.10 -30.37 -45.78
C GLU A 66 -43.03 -29.69 -44.91
N LEU A 67 -41.81 -29.52 -45.42
CA LEU A 67 -40.79 -28.70 -44.73
C LEU A 67 -41.23 -27.24 -44.65
N HIS A 68 -41.85 -26.71 -45.71
CA HIS A 68 -42.36 -25.34 -45.77
C HIS A 68 -43.52 -25.11 -44.79
N LYS A 69 -44.48 -26.05 -44.67
CA LYS A 69 -45.54 -26.02 -43.64
C LYS A 69 -44.99 -26.02 -42.22
N ARG A 70 -43.77 -26.55 -42.01
CA ARG A 70 -43.05 -26.56 -40.73
C ARG A 70 -42.04 -25.41 -40.60
N GLY A 71 -42.11 -24.40 -41.48
CA GLY A 71 -41.34 -23.16 -41.41
C GLY A 71 -39.91 -23.24 -41.95
N VAL A 72 -39.56 -24.29 -42.71
CA VAL A 72 -38.21 -24.52 -43.24
C VAL A 72 -38.21 -24.46 -44.77
N GLU A 73 -37.59 -23.44 -45.36
CA GLU A 73 -37.45 -23.34 -46.82
C GLU A 73 -36.19 -24.09 -47.28
N ALA A 74 -36.36 -25.17 -48.04
CA ALA A 74 -35.28 -26.05 -48.45
C ALA A 74 -35.32 -26.39 -49.95
N SER A 75 -34.15 -26.56 -50.56
CA SER A 75 -34.00 -27.14 -51.89
C SER A 75 -33.26 -28.47 -51.81
N VAL A 76 -33.86 -29.52 -52.37
CA VAL A 76 -33.26 -30.85 -52.50
C VAL A 76 -32.84 -31.04 -53.95
N LYS A 77 -31.54 -31.24 -54.23
CA LYS A 77 -31.03 -31.40 -55.61
C LYS A 77 -31.44 -32.75 -56.21
N ARG A 78 -31.31 -33.85 -55.45
CA ARG A 78 -31.65 -35.21 -55.87
C ARG A 78 -32.29 -35.99 -54.72
N LEU A 79 -33.39 -36.68 -55.01
CA LEU A 79 -34.11 -37.54 -54.06
C LEU A 79 -34.13 -38.96 -54.63
N THR A 80 -33.66 -39.94 -53.87
CA THR A 80 -33.51 -41.35 -54.31
C THR A 80 -34.11 -42.29 -53.27
N LEU A 81 -34.75 -43.37 -53.72
CA LEU A 81 -35.19 -44.46 -52.85
C LEU A 81 -34.04 -45.47 -52.67
N ASP A 82 -33.77 -45.86 -51.43
CA ASP A 82 -32.92 -47.01 -51.12
C ASP A 82 -33.81 -48.12 -50.51
N PRO A 83 -33.81 -49.35 -51.06
CA PRO A 83 -34.65 -50.45 -50.57
C PRO A 83 -34.45 -50.83 -49.10
N PHE A 84 -33.30 -50.48 -48.51
CA PHE A 84 -32.94 -50.80 -47.13
C PHE A 84 -32.78 -49.57 -46.23
N ARG A 85 -32.70 -48.36 -46.81
CA ARG A 85 -32.35 -47.12 -46.09
C ARG A 85 -33.39 -45.99 -46.26
N GLY A 86 -34.53 -46.30 -46.87
CA GLY A 86 -35.67 -45.38 -46.97
C GLY A 86 -35.47 -44.28 -48.03
N LEU A 87 -35.92 -43.07 -47.71
CA LEU A 87 -35.93 -41.93 -48.62
C LEU A 87 -34.66 -41.09 -48.42
N ILE A 88 -33.78 -41.06 -49.43
CA ILE A 88 -32.49 -40.36 -49.35
C ILE A 88 -32.55 -39.04 -50.14
N ALA A 89 -32.41 -37.92 -49.43
CA ALA A 89 -32.23 -36.58 -49.99
C ALA A 89 -30.73 -36.23 -50.05
N ARG A 90 -30.21 -35.93 -51.25
CA ARG A 90 -28.80 -35.59 -51.49
C ARG A 90 -28.64 -34.16 -51.97
N ASP A 91 -27.55 -33.52 -51.51
CA ASP A 91 -27.26 -32.10 -51.67
C ASP A 91 -28.49 -31.24 -51.29
N VAL A 92 -28.85 -31.27 -50.01
CA VAL A 92 -29.94 -30.47 -49.44
C VAL A 92 -29.39 -29.12 -49.01
N ARG A 93 -29.97 -28.02 -49.50
CA ARG A 93 -29.67 -26.66 -49.04
C ARG A 93 -30.89 -26.06 -48.36
N ILE A 94 -30.74 -25.63 -47.12
CA ILE A 94 -31.77 -24.92 -46.34
C ILE A 94 -31.44 -23.43 -46.39
N PHE A 95 -32.43 -22.57 -46.61
CA PHE A 95 -32.30 -21.12 -46.72
C PHE A 95 -33.00 -20.39 -45.58
N ASP A 96 -32.62 -19.13 -45.33
CA ASP A 96 -33.31 -18.29 -44.35
C ASP A 96 -34.68 -17.85 -44.89
N TYR A 97 -35.74 -18.17 -44.15
CA TYR A 97 -37.13 -17.79 -44.44
C TYR A 97 -37.32 -16.27 -44.58
N LYS A 98 -36.45 -15.45 -43.98
CA LYS A 98 -36.47 -13.98 -44.11
C LYS A 98 -35.54 -13.45 -45.21
N LYS A 99 -34.56 -14.25 -45.67
CA LYS A 99 -33.52 -13.87 -46.66
C LYS A 99 -33.10 -15.09 -47.48
N ARG A 100 -33.83 -15.35 -48.57
CA ARG A 100 -33.62 -16.50 -49.49
C ARG A 100 -32.21 -16.61 -50.07
N ASP A 101 -31.46 -15.52 -50.04
CA ASP A 101 -30.07 -15.37 -50.47
C ASP A 101 -29.03 -15.92 -49.46
N GLN A 102 -29.40 -16.15 -48.19
CA GLN A 102 -28.54 -16.81 -47.22
C GLN A 102 -28.84 -18.31 -47.09
N THR A 103 -27.83 -19.15 -47.30
CA THR A 103 -27.90 -20.59 -47.07
C THR A 103 -27.57 -20.88 -45.60
N LEU A 104 -28.55 -21.40 -44.85
CA LEU A 104 -28.42 -21.77 -43.45
C LEU A 104 -27.73 -23.13 -43.25
N ALA A 105 -28.02 -24.10 -44.11
CA ALA A 105 -27.44 -25.44 -44.02
C ALA A 105 -27.18 -26.03 -45.39
N VAL A 106 -26.04 -26.71 -45.54
CA VAL A 106 -25.72 -27.57 -46.68
C VAL A 106 -25.50 -28.98 -46.14
N VAL A 107 -26.41 -29.91 -46.46
CA VAL A 107 -26.32 -31.30 -45.99
C VAL A 107 -26.09 -32.23 -47.17
N SER A 108 -25.01 -32.99 -47.11
CA SER A 108 -24.58 -33.87 -48.20
C SER A 108 -25.60 -34.98 -48.47
N GLU A 109 -26.04 -35.65 -47.40
CA GLU A 109 -27.04 -36.71 -47.45
C GLU A 109 -27.89 -36.71 -46.18
N ILE A 110 -29.22 -36.72 -46.34
CA ILE A 110 -30.20 -36.96 -45.28
C ILE A 110 -30.98 -38.21 -45.71
N SER A 111 -30.89 -39.30 -44.94
CA SER A 111 -31.79 -40.44 -45.10
C SER A 111 -32.88 -40.41 -44.04
N LEU A 112 -34.13 -40.42 -44.52
CA LEU A 112 -35.35 -40.45 -43.73
C LEU A 112 -35.89 -41.88 -43.77
N ASP A 113 -35.87 -42.57 -42.62
CA ASP A 113 -36.58 -43.83 -42.50
C ASP A 113 -38.07 -43.55 -42.26
N ILE A 114 -38.91 -44.02 -43.18
CA ILE A 114 -40.32 -43.67 -43.29
C ILE A 114 -41.16 -44.93 -43.14
N ASN A 115 -42.07 -44.92 -42.18
CA ASN A 115 -43.14 -45.90 -42.09
C ASN A 115 -44.18 -45.62 -43.19
N TYR A 116 -44.05 -46.34 -44.31
CA TYR A 116 -44.95 -46.20 -45.46
C TYR A 116 -46.43 -46.46 -45.12
N ALA A 117 -46.74 -47.32 -44.15
CA ALA A 117 -48.12 -47.56 -43.74
C ALA A 117 -48.73 -46.33 -43.05
N ALA A 118 -48.01 -45.76 -42.07
CA ALA A 118 -48.42 -44.53 -41.38
C ALA A 118 -48.57 -43.34 -42.34
N LEU A 119 -47.70 -43.25 -43.35
CA LEU A 119 -47.76 -42.21 -44.39
C LEU A 119 -49.08 -42.25 -45.19
N PHE A 120 -49.58 -43.45 -45.54
CA PHE A 120 -50.88 -43.58 -46.22
C PHE A 120 -52.08 -43.27 -45.30
N HIS A 121 -51.91 -43.41 -43.97
CA HIS A 121 -52.94 -43.14 -42.97
C HIS A 121 -52.89 -41.72 -42.36
N HIS A 122 -52.04 -40.82 -42.86
CA HIS A 122 -51.84 -39.45 -42.33
C HIS A 122 -51.31 -39.39 -40.88
N GLU A 123 -50.65 -40.46 -40.42
CA GLU A 123 -50.07 -40.56 -39.08
C GLU A 123 -48.58 -40.14 -39.04
N PRO A 124 -47.98 -39.90 -37.86
CA PRO A 124 -46.55 -39.58 -37.74
C PRO A 124 -45.68 -40.72 -38.29
N PHE A 125 -45.09 -40.50 -39.48
CA PHE A 125 -44.49 -41.56 -40.29
C PHE A 125 -42.95 -41.64 -40.21
N LEU A 126 -42.29 -40.82 -39.38
CA LEU A 126 -40.83 -40.73 -39.37
C LEU A 126 -40.24 -41.60 -38.24
N ASN A 127 -39.50 -42.65 -38.61
CA ASN A 127 -38.89 -43.58 -37.65
C ASN A 127 -37.48 -43.12 -37.23
N ALA A 128 -36.68 -42.64 -38.18
CA ALA A 128 -35.30 -42.22 -37.94
C ALA A 128 -34.83 -41.15 -38.94
N ILE A 129 -33.86 -40.34 -38.51
CA ILE A 129 -33.10 -39.41 -39.33
C ILE A 129 -31.61 -39.75 -39.20
N ASP A 130 -30.96 -40.10 -40.31
CA ASP A 130 -29.50 -40.18 -40.46
C ASP A 130 -29.03 -38.99 -41.32
N ILE A 131 -28.35 -38.04 -40.69
CA ILE A 131 -27.69 -36.88 -41.33
C ILE A 131 -26.21 -37.20 -41.51
N ARG A 132 -25.71 -37.04 -42.74
CA ARG A 132 -24.30 -37.27 -43.08
C ARG A 132 -23.68 -36.03 -43.68
N ASN A 133 -22.59 -35.57 -43.05
CA ASN A 133 -21.78 -34.44 -43.47
C ASN A 133 -22.64 -33.21 -43.79
N GLY A 134 -23.28 -32.67 -42.76
CA GLY A 134 -23.89 -31.35 -42.77
C GLY A 134 -22.89 -30.27 -42.38
N ASP A 135 -22.81 -29.21 -43.17
CA ASP A 135 -22.21 -27.94 -42.78
C ASP A 135 -23.36 -26.94 -42.55
N LEU A 136 -23.53 -26.52 -41.30
CA LEU A 136 -24.60 -25.65 -40.82
C LEU A 136 -23.97 -24.30 -40.42
N THR A 137 -24.51 -23.20 -40.95
CA THR A 137 -24.12 -21.83 -40.63
C THR A 137 -25.31 -21.12 -39.99
N ILE A 138 -25.26 -20.95 -38.67
CA ILE A 138 -26.33 -20.33 -37.88
C ILE A 138 -26.13 -18.80 -37.91
N PRO A 139 -27.06 -18.00 -38.47
CA PRO A 139 -26.95 -16.55 -38.46
C PRO A 139 -27.15 -16.02 -37.03
N LEU A 140 -26.28 -15.10 -36.63
CA LEU A 140 -26.35 -14.44 -35.32
C LEU A 140 -26.88 -13.01 -35.48
N PRO A 141 -27.46 -12.40 -34.43
CA PRO A 141 -27.91 -11.01 -34.47
C PRO A 141 -26.78 -10.08 -34.91
N HIS A 142 -27.05 -9.12 -35.79
CA HIS A 142 -26.02 -8.18 -36.21
C HIS A 142 -25.72 -7.17 -35.10
N VAL A 143 -24.56 -7.32 -34.45
CA VAL A 143 -24.04 -6.41 -33.43
C VAL A 143 -22.67 -5.91 -33.92
N PRO A 144 -22.43 -4.59 -34.02
CA PRO A 144 -21.15 -4.05 -34.45
C PRO A 144 -19.98 -4.61 -33.64
N GLY A 145 -18.94 -5.09 -34.32
CA GLY A 145 -17.75 -5.67 -33.68
C GLY A 145 -17.89 -7.11 -33.15
N GLN A 146 -19.02 -7.78 -33.37
CA GLN A 146 -19.22 -9.19 -32.98
C GLN A 146 -19.41 -10.13 -34.18
N VAL A 147 -19.27 -11.43 -33.92
CA VAL A 147 -19.43 -12.51 -34.90
C VAL A 147 -20.86 -12.54 -35.43
N THR A 148 -21.02 -12.59 -36.75
CA THR A 148 -22.33 -12.55 -37.44
C THR A 148 -22.93 -13.91 -37.78
N HIS A 149 -22.16 -14.99 -37.60
CA HIS A 149 -22.55 -16.36 -37.92
C HIS A 149 -21.77 -17.36 -37.06
N ALA A 150 -22.33 -18.55 -36.87
CA ALA A 150 -21.67 -19.66 -36.18
C ALA A 150 -21.66 -20.90 -37.07
N ASP A 151 -20.47 -21.47 -37.30
CA ASP A 151 -20.28 -22.64 -38.16
C ASP A 151 -20.22 -23.93 -37.33
N LEU A 152 -21.06 -24.90 -37.70
CA LEU A 152 -21.00 -26.30 -37.29
C LEU A 152 -20.70 -27.15 -38.53
N ARG A 153 -19.48 -27.69 -38.61
CA ARG A 153 -18.98 -28.41 -39.80
C ARG A 153 -18.93 -29.92 -39.58
N ARG A 154 -19.03 -30.68 -40.68
CA ARG A 154 -18.98 -32.17 -40.70
C ARG A 154 -20.00 -32.82 -39.74
N PHE A 155 -21.14 -32.18 -39.55
CA PHE A 155 -22.20 -32.65 -38.67
C PHE A 155 -22.72 -34.01 -39.16
N ARG A 156 -22.81 -34.97 -38.24
CA ARG A 156 -23.36 -36.30 -38.45
C ARG A 156 -24.28 -36.60 -37.29
N ALA A 157 -25.52 -37.02 -37.54
CA ALA A 157 -26.48 -37.30 -36.48
C ALA A 157 -27.39 -38.47 -36.84
N HIS A 158 -27.58 -39.38 -35.90
CA HIS A 158 -28.46 -40.54 -36.03
C HIS A 158 -29.49 -40.55 -34.89
N VAL A 159 -30.72 -40.15 -35.24
CA VAL A 159 -31.82 -39.88 -34.30
C VAL A 159 -32.99 -40.81 -34.59
N TYR A 160 -33.42 -41.58 -33.59
CA TYR A 160 -34.63 -42.40 -33.64
C TYR A 160 -35.81 -41.68 -32.99
N PHE A 161 -36.99 -41.82 -33.60
CA PHE A 161 -38.25 -41.27 -33.12
C PHE A 161 -39.17 -42.44 -32.74
N LEU A 162 -39.00 -42.96 -31.53
CA LEU A 162 -39.89 -43.98 -30.98
C LEU A 162 -41.18 -43.31 -30.46
N PRO A 163 -42.30 -44.04 -30.32
CA PRO A 163 -43.60 -43.45 -29.96
C PRO A 163 -43.57 -42.57 -28.70
N GLU A 164 -42.86 -43.03 -27.66
CA GLU A 164 -42.76 -42.36 -26.35
C GLU A 164 -41.38 -41.75 -26.06
N ARG A 165 -40.39 -41.87 -26.96
CA ARG A 165 -39.05 -41.27 -26.76
C ARG A 165 -38.32 -40.92 -28.05
N ILE A 166 -37.54 -39.84 -28.01
CA ILE A 166 -36.59 -39.47 -29.05
C ILE A 166 -35.20 -39.88 -28.57
N GLU A 167 -34.52 -40.74 -29.32
CA GLU A 167 -33.24 -41.33 -28.93
C GLU A 167 -32.14 -40.88 -29.91
N VAL A 168 -31.21 -40.06 -29.42
CA VAL A 168 -30.04 -39.58 -30.17
C VAL A 168 -28.89 -40.51 -29.88
N SER A 169 -28.74 -41.53 -30.73
CA SER A 169 -27.70 -42.55 -30.58
C SER A 169 -26.28 -42.02 -30.79
N GLN A 170 -26.12 -41.05 -31.70
CA GLN A 170 -24.86 -40.37 -32.01
C GLN A 170 -25.15 -39.04 -32.70
N ALA A 171 -24.57 -37.95 -32.21
CA ALA A 171 -24.54 -36.66 -32.91
C ALA A 171 -23.14 -36.05 -32.76
N GLU A 172 -22.38 -35.96 -33.86
CA GLU A 172 -21.01 -35.45 -33.90
C GLU A 172 -20.89 -34.25 -34.82
N GLY A 173 -20.02 -33.30 -34.49
CA GLY A 173 -19.66 -32.19 -35.39
C GLY A 173 -18.44 -31.42 -34.90
N ILE A 174 -17.99 -30.47 -35.71
CA ILE A 174 -16.93 -29.52 -35.34
C ILE A 174 -17.54 -28.12 -35.24
N PHE A 175 -17.62 -27.57 -34.04
CA PHE A 175 -18.16 -26.25 -33.76
C PHE A 175 -17.06 -25.33 -33.24
N CYS A 176 -16.81 -24.20 -33.92
CA CYS A 176 -15.74 -23.26 -33.55
C CYS A 176 -14.36 -23.91 -33.33
N GLY A 177 -14.06 -25.03 -34.00
CA GLY A 177 -12.81 -25.80 -33.83
C GLY A 177 -12.84 -26.92 -32.78
N ILE A 178 -13.87 -26.97 -31.93
CA ILE A 178 -14.11 -28.03 -30.93
C ILE A 178 -14.85 -29.20 -31.60
N ARG A 179 -14.39 -30.44 -31.39
CA ARG A 179 -15.13 -31.65 -31.74
C ARG A 179 -16.17 -31.92 -30.67
N ILE A 180 -17.44 -31.78 -31.02
CA ILE A 180 -18.56 -32.11 -30.13
C ILE A 180 -19.07 -33.49 -30.49
N SER A 181 -19.29 -34.34 -29.50
CA SER A 181 -20.08 -35.57 -29.59
C SER A 181 -21.19 -35.54 -28.55
N ALA A 182 -22.41 -35.87 -28.95
CA ALA A 182 -23.60 -35.83 -28.11
C ALA A 182 -24.42 -37.12 -28.29
N THR A 183 -24.88 -37.68 -27.17
CA THR A 183 -25.77 -38.83 -27.12
C THR A 183 -26.85 -38.61 -26.06
N GLY A 184 -28.03 -39.21 -26.21
CA GLY A 184 -29.07 -39.01 -25.23
C GLY A 184 -30.46 -39.54 -25.58
N GLN A 185 -31.38 -39.40 -24.63
CA GLN A 185 -32.76 -39.87 -24.75
C GLN A 185 -33.74 -38.89 -24.10
N LEU A 186 -34.76 -38.48 -24.85
CA LEU A 186 -35.80 -37.54 -24.41
C LEU A 186 -37.17 -38.23 -24.40
N ILE A 187 -37.82 -38.25 -23.25
CA ILE A 187 -39.14 -38.86 -23.08
C ILE A 187 -40.20 -37.91 -23.64
N LYS A 188 -41.12 -38.45 -24.43
CA LYS A 188 -42.20 -37.73 -25.13
C LYS A 188 -43.56 -38.31 -24.71
N ARG A 189 -44.18 -37.73 -23.68
CA ARG A 189 -45.51 -38.17 -23.22
C ARG A 189 -46.60 -37.79 -24.22
N GLY A 190 -47.67 -38.59 -24.31
CA GLY A 190 -48.74 -38.43 -25.31
C GLY A 190 -49.48 -37.08 -25.28
N ASN A 191 -49.52 -36.41 -24.13
CA ASN A 191 -50.16 -35.09 -23.96
C ASN A 191 -49.24 -33.90 -24.31
N PHE A 192 -48.18 -34.10 -25.09
CA PHE A 192 -47.26 -33.05 -25.50
C PHE A 192 -47.93 -32.03 -26.44
N ALA A 193 -48.51 -30.98 -25.84
CA ALA A 193 -48.66 -29.70 -26.52
C ALA A 193 -47.29 -29.03 -26.59
N THR A 194 -46.86 -28.59 -27.77
CA THR A 194 -45.69 -27.71 -27.90
C THR A 194 -45.89 -26.51 -26.97
N SER A 195 -44.95 -26.27 -26.05
CA SER A 195 -45.04 -25.20 -25.05
C SER A 195 -45.48 -23.89 -25.70
N LYS A 196 -46.54 -23.27 -25.14
CA LYS A 196 -47.16 -22.04 -25.66
C LYS A 196 -46.29 -20.78 -25.50
N THR A 197 -45.05 -20.92 -25.06
CA THR A 197 -44.12 -19.82 -24.74
C THR A 197 -42.72 -20.06 -25.30
N ASN A 198 -42.59 -19.98 -26.63
CA ASN A 198 -41.37 -19.46 -27.25
C ASN A 198 -41.74 -18.11 -27.89
N THR A 199 -41.68 -17.03 -27.10
CA THR A 199 -41.86 -15.69 -27.68
C THR A 199 -40.64 -15.35 -28.54
N ALA A 200 -40.80 -14.40 -29.47
CA ALA A 200 -39.68 -13.90 -30.27
C ALA A 200 -38.53 -13.34 -29.39
N ALA A 201 -38.85 -12.86 -28.18
CA ALA A 201 -37.88 -12.40 -27.20
C ALA A 201 -37.03 -13.54 -26.61
N ASP A 202 -37.61 -14.71 -26.35
CA ASP A 202 -36.89 -15.88 -25.82
C ASP A 202 -35.91 -16.45 -26.84
N ALA A 203 -36.35 -16.54 -28.10
CA ALA A 203 -35.49 -16.93 -29.22
C ALA A 203 -34.33 -15.93 -29.43
N ALA A 204 -34.62 -14.62 -29.36
CA ALA A 204 -33.58 -13.59 -29.43
C ALA A 204 -32.61 -13.66 -28.24
N ARG A 205 -33.08 -13.95 -27.03
CA ARG A 205 -32.24 -14.15 -25.84
C ARG A 205 -31.28 -15.33 -26.02
N ARG A 206 -31.78 -16.49 -26.49
CA ARG A 206 -30.95 -17.67 -26.78
C ARG A 206 -29.91 -17.40 -27.87
N LEU A 207 -30.27 -16.68 -28.94
CA LEU A 207 -29.33 -16.28 -30.00
C LEU A 207 -28.24 -15.31 -29.51
N ARG A 208 -28.57 -14.37 -28.60
CA ARG A 208 -27.56 -13.53 -27.94
C ARG A 208 -26.60 -14.34 -27.07
N LEU A 209 -27.11 -15.29 -26.28
CA LEU A 209 -26.26 -16.20 -25.50
C LEU A 209 -25.31 -17.00 -26.39
N LEU A 210 -25.82 -17.56 -27.51
CA LEU A 210 -25.01 -18.26 -28.50
C LEU A 210 -23.95 -17.34 -29.12
N GLN A 211 -24.28 -16.09 -29.44
CA GLN A 211 -23.35 -15.10 -29.96
C GLN A 211 -22.22 -14.78 -28.96
N THR A 212 -22.54 -14.62 -27.67
CA THR A 212 -21.53 -14.45 -26.61
C THR A 212 -20.60 -15.66 -26.53
N VAL A 213 -21.15 -16.88 -26.53
CA VAL A 213 -20.35 -18.13 -26.49
C VAL A 213 -19.45 -18.25 -27.72
N VAL A 214 -19.96 -18.01 -28.93
CA VAL A 214 -19.18 -18.06 -30.18
C VAL A 214 -18.08 -16.99 -30.19
N THR A 215 -18.39 -15.76 -29.77
CA THR A 215 -17.40 -14.67 -29.65
C THR A 215 -16.31 -15.00 -28.62
N MET A 216 -16.66 -15.70 -27.53
CA MET A 216 -15.69 -16.16 -26.53
C MET A 216 -14.81 -17.30 -27.09
N LEU A 217 -15.41 -18.32 -27.71
CA LEU A 217 -14.71 -19.48 -28.26
C LEU A 217 -13.75 -19.10 -29.40
N GLN A 218 -14.13 -18.16 -30.28
CA GLN A 218 -13.28 -17.72 -31.39
C GLN A 218 -12.01 -16.95 -30.97
N ARG A 219 -11.90 -16.51 -29.69
CA ARG A 219 -10.65 -15.95 -29.16
C ARG A 219 -9.62 -17.02 -28.75
N PHE A 220 -10.02 -18.30 -28.74
CA PHE A 220 -9.13 -19.41 -28.43
C PHE A 220 -8.59 -20.04 -29.72
N GLN A 221 -7.32 -20.39 -29.70
CA GLN A 221 -6.64 -21.13 -30.75
C GLN A 221 -6.28 -22.52 -30.24
N TYR A 222 -6.40 -23.52 -31.12
CA TYR A 222 -6.18 -24.92 -30.80
C TYR A 222 -5.03 -25.48 -31.67
N PRO A 223 -3.76 -25.17 -31.36
CA PRO A 223 -2.61 -25.58 -32.18
C PRO A 223 -2.26 -27.06 -32.05
N GLY A 224 -2.84 -27.78 -31.07
CA GLY A 224 -2.66 -29.21 -30.85
C GLY A 224 -3.78 -30.05 -31.47
N SER A 225 -4.18 -31.12 -30.78
CA SER A 225 -5.40 -31.85 -31.13
C SER A 225 -6.65 -30.99 -30.87
N PRO A 226 -7.68 -31.02 -31.73
CA PRO A 226 -8.94 -30.34 -31.47
C PRO A 226 -9.51 -30.75 -30.10
N PRO A 227 -10.03 -29.81 -29.28
CA PRO A 227 -10.72 -30.15 -28.04
C PRO A 227 -11.88 -31.09 -28.31
N GLU A 228 -12.13 -32.02 -27.40
CA GLU A 228 -13.23 -32.96 -27.47
C GLU A 228 -14.24 -32.66 -26.35
N LEU A 229 -15.47 -32.32 -26.73
CA LEU A 229 -16.60 -32.12 -25.84
C LEU A 229 -17.57 -33.29 -26.01
N GLN A 230 -17.60 -34.19 -25.04
CA GLN A 230 -18.58 -35.27 -24.97
C GLN A 230 -19.78 -34.81 -24.14
N VAL A 231 -20.99 -35.07 -24.61
CA VAL A 231 -22.25 -34.67 -23.96
C VAL A 231 -23.20 -35.85 -23.90
N LYS A 232 -23.76 -36.13 -22.72
CA LYS A 232 -24.83 -37.10 -22.52
C LYS A 232 -26.03 -36.39 -21.92
N PHE A 233 -27.22 -36.57 -22.49
CA PHE A 233 -28.44 -35.96 -21.97
C PHE A 233 -29.56 -36.97 -21.79
N SER A 234 -30.37 -36.78 -20.74
CA SER A 234 -31.64 -37.48 -20.58
C SER A 234 -32.67 -36.59 -19.89
N GLY A 235 -33.95 -36.72 -20.23
CA GLY A 235 -34.98 -35.90 -19.60
C GLY A 235 -36.35 -36.01 -20.25
N ASP A 236 -37.33 -35.31 -19.68
CA ASP A 236 -38.67 -35.20 -20.24
C ASP A 236 -38.78 -33.97 -21.15
N LEU A 237 -39.37 -34.12 -22.34
CA LEU A 237 -39.64 -33.00 -23.24
C LEU A 237 -40.63 -31.98 -22.67
N ALA A 238 -41.47 -32.37 -21.71
CA ALA A 238 -42.36 -31.45 -21.00
C ALA A 238 -41.63 -30.63 -19.91
N GLU A 239 -40.54 -31.17 -19.34
CA GLU A 239 -39.81 -30.58 -18.21
C GLU A 239 -38.31 -30.48 -18.52
N LEU A 240 -37.96 -29.78 -19.60
CA LEU A 240 -36.57 -29.57 -20.02
C LEU A 240 -35.66 -28.94 -18.94
N GLU A 241 -36.24 -28.29 -17.92
CA GLU A 241 -35.49 -27.73 -16.78
C GLU A 241 -34.99 -28.80 -15.80
N SER A 242 -35.69 -29.93 -15.66
CA SER A 242 -35.33 -31.07 -14.80
C SER A 242 -34.50 -32.14 -15.53
N ALA A 243 -34.15 -31.91 -16.79
CA ALA A 243 -33.27 -32.79 -17.56
C ALA A 243 -31.91 -33.01 -16.86
N ARG A 244 -31.31 -34.17 -17.07
CA ARG A 244 -29.92 -34.51 -16.72
C ARG A 244 -29.02 -34.24 -17.93
N LEU A 245 -27.90 -33.56 -17.71
CA LEU A 245 -26.87 -33.30 -18.71
C LEU A 245 -25.49 -33.55 -18.10
N GLU A 246 -24.80 -34.59 -18.56
CA GLU A 246 -23.38 -34.79 -18.26
C GLU A 246 -22.56 -34.27 -19.44
N ALA A 247 -21.50 -33.51 -19.16
CA ALA A 247 -20.55 -33.09 -20.20
C ALA A 247 -19.10 -33.24 -19.71
N THR A 248 -18.23 -33.67 -20.61
CA THR A 248 -16.78 -33.78 -20.39
C THR A 248 -16.06 -33.09 -21.54
N LEU A 249 -15.33 -32.01 -21.23
CA LEU A 249 -14.46 -31.30 -22.16
C LEU A 249 -13.00 -31.68 -21.87
N ARG A 250 -12.27 -32.08 -22.90
CA ARG A 250 -10.82 -32.36 -22.85
C ARG A 250 -10.07 -31.61 -23.94
N ALA A 251 -8.94 -30.99 -23.62
CA ALA A 251 -8.05 -30.38 -24.60
C ALA A 251 -6.59 -30.52 -24.21
N SER A 252 -5.73 -30.90 -25.16
CA SER A 252 -4.29 -31.04 -24.93
C SER A 252 -3.57 -29.69 -24.83
N LYS A 253 -3.96 -28.72 -25.67
CA LYS A 253 -3.38 -27.38 -25.70
C LYS A 253 -4.40 -26.34 -26.21
N ILE A 254 -4.61 -25.30 -25.43
CA ILE A 254 -5.45 -24.14 -25.73
C ILE A 254 -4.60 -22.88 -25.58
N VAL A 255 -4.62 -22.01 -26.57
CA VAL A 255 -3.93 -20.71 -26.53
C VAL A 255 -4.96 -19.59 -26.59
N ARG A 256 -4.79 -18.56 -25.77
CA ARG A 256 -5.58 -17.33 -25.79
C ARG A 256 -4.65 -16.14 -25.70
N ASP A 257 -4.61 -15.32 -26.75
CA ASP A 257 -3.69 -14.19 -26.88
C ASP A 257 -2.22 -14.60 -26.67
N ARG A 258 -1.68 -14.43 -25.44
CA ARG A 258 -0.33 -14.88 -25.05
C ARG A 258 -0.31 -16.02 -24.02
N TYR A 259 -1.47 -16.38 -23.45
CA TYR A 259 -1.59 -17.41 -22.42
C TYR A 259 -1.77 -18.80 -23.06
N GLU A 260 -1.03 -19.79 -22.57
CA GLU A 260 -1.08 -21.19 -23.03
C GLU A 260 -1.50 -22.10 -21.88
N ALA A 261 -2.68 -22.69 -21.99
CA ALA A 261 -3.16 -23.77 -21.12
C ALA A 261 -2.95 -25.14 -21.79
N ARG A 262 -2.62 -26.13 -20.98
CA ARG A 262 -2.41 -27.53 -21.36
C ARG A 262 -3.28 -28.45 -20.51
N ASP A 263 -3.53 -29.65 -21.02
CA ASP A 263 -4.20 -30.74 -20.31
C ASP A 263 -5.52 -30.32 -19.63
N LEU A 264 -6.32 -29.47 -20.29
CA LEU A 264 -7.63 -29.05 -19.79
C LEU A 264 -8.53 -30.27 -19.67
N SER A 265 -9.06 -30.49 -18.47
CA SER A 265 -10.09 -31.47 -18.16
C SER A 265 -11.20 -30.79 -17.36
N LEU A 266 -12.38 -30.68 -17.96
CA LEU A 266 -13.59 -30.16 -17.31
C LEU A 266 -14.68 -31.23 -17.37
N THR A 267 -15.21 -31.59 -16.21
CA THR A 267 -16.39 -32.46 -16.08
C THR A 267 -17.51 -31.67 -15.40
N THR A 268 -18.72 -31.73 -15.95
CA THR A 268 -19.91 -31.06 -15.42
C THR A 268 -21.12 -31.98 -15.46
N GLU A 269 -21.96 -31.95 -14.43
CA GLU A 269 -23.25 -32.62 -14.36
C GLU A 269 -24.33 -31.60 -14.00
N TRP A 270 -25.33 -31.41 -14.86
CA TRP A 270 -26.59 -30.77 -14.52
C TRP A 270 -27.60 -31.87 -14.15
N LYS A 271 -28.20 -31.77 -12.97
CA LYS A 271 -29.23 -32.69 -12.48
C LYS A 271 -30.08 -31.96 -11.45
N ASP A 272 -31.39 -32.20 -11.44
CA ASP A 272 -32.32 -31.64 -10.43
C ASP A 272 -32.15 -30.11 -10.26
N GLN A 273 -32.03 -29.39 -11.37
CA GLN A 273 -31.76 -27.95 -11.46
C GLN A 273 -30.46 -27.45 -10.79
N THR A 274 -29.50 -28.35 -10.57
CA THR A 274 -28.19 -28.04 -9.97
C THR A 274 -27.07 -28.41 -10.94
N LEU A 275 -26.18 -27.46 -11.20
CA LEU A 275 -24.92 -27.67 -11.91
C LEU A 275 -23.85 -28.07 -10.89
N THR A 276 -23.28 -29.26 -11.05
CA THR A 276 -22.09 -29.69 -10.34
C THR A 276 -20.91 -29.67 -11.31
N VAL A 277 -19.75 -29.21 -10.86
CA VAL A 277 -18.46 -29.26 -11.56
C VAL A 277 -17.52 -30.10 -10.69
N PRO A 278 -17.50 -31.44 -10.82
CA PRO A 278 -16.68 -32.31 -9.97
C PRO A 278 -15.17 -32.16 -10.22
N GLN A 279 -14.78 -31.66 -11.39
CA GLN A 279 -13.39 -31.49 -11.80
C GLN A 279 -13.27 -30.41 -12.87
N LEU A 280 -12.50 -29.37 -12.61
CA LEU A 280 -11.98 -28.41 -13.57
C LEU A 280 -10.47 -28.27 -13.33
N GLU A 281 -9.65 -28.73 -14.26
CA GLU A 281 -8.19 -28.72 -14.12
C GLU A 281 -7.52 -28.34 -15.43
N TRP A 282 -6.40 -27.61 -15.36
CA TRP A 282 -5.47 -27.39 -16.46
C TRP A 282 -4.08 -27.06 -15.91
N SER A 283 -3.06 -27.13 -16.76
CA SER A 283 -1.70 -26.69 -16.46
C SER A 283 -1.28 -25.54 -17.38
N ASP A 284 -0.26 -24.78 -16.99
CA ASP A 284 0.42 -23.82 -17.87
C ASP A 284 1.95 -23.94 -17.71
N ALA A 285 2.71 -22.92 -18.08
CA ALA A 285 4.17 -22.91 -17.89
C ALA A 285 4.60 -22.71 -16.42
N GLY A 286 3.71 -22.19 -15.56
CA GLY A 286 3.96 -21.90 -14.16
C GLY A 286 3.54 -23.02 -13.20
N GLY A 287 2.42 -23.68 -13.49
CA GLY A 287 1.92 -24.76 -12.63
C GLY A 287 0.56 -25.31 -13.04
N ARG A 288 -0.32 -25.55 -12.07
CA ARG A 288 -1.62 -26.21 -12.27
C ARG A 288 -2.75 -25.46 -11.55
N PHE A 289 -3.90 -25.40 -12.21
CA PHE A 289 -5.18 -25.10 -11.59
C PHE A 289 -5.95 -26.40 -11.35
N SER A 290 -6.61 -26.49 -10.21
CA SER A 290 -7.63 -27.51 -9.92
C SER A 290 -8.76 -26.89 -9.13
N GLY A 291 -10.00 -27.07 -9.57
CA GLY A 291 -11.17 -26.59 -8.88
C GLY A 291 -12.39 -27.48 -9.03
N THR A 292 -13.31 -27.32 -8.07
CA THR A 292 -14.61 -27.97 -8.01
C THR A 292 -15.67 -26.94 -7.62
N GLY A 293 -16.93 -27.24 -7.89
CA GLY A 293 -18.03 -26.40 -7.40
C GLY A 293 -19.40 -26.95 -7.66
N ASN A 294 -20.40 -26.29 -7.10
CA ASN A 294 -21.80 -26.51 -7.41
C ASN A 294 -22.52 -25.16 -7.55
N TRP A 295 -23.66 -25.17 -8.23
CA TRP A 295 -24.60 -24.05 -8.33
C TRP A 295 -26.01 -24.57 -8.49
N SER A 296 -26.91 -24.18 -7.60
CA SER A 296 -28.32 -24.56 -7.63
C SER A 296 -29.16 -23.38 -8.12
N ARG A 297 -29.85 -23.58 -9.25
CA ARG A 297 -30.70 -22.54 -9.87
C ARG A 297 -31.89 -22.10 -8.99
N PRO A 298 -32.60 -22.96 -8.24
CA PRO A 298 -33.79 -22.56 -7.50
C PRO A 298 -33.57 -21.52 -6.39
N ASN A 299 -32.39 -21.50 -5.76
CA ASN A 299 -32.04 -20.57 -4.69
C ASN A 299 -30.83 -19.67 -5.02
N GLY A 300 -30.23 -19.84 -6.20
CA GLY A 300 -29.04 -19.11 -6.64
C GLY A 300 -27.76 -19.47 -5.90
N ALA A 301 -27.79 -20.43 -4.96
CA ALA A 301 -26.64 -20.77 -4.12
C ALA A 301 -25.58 -21.52 -4.94
N ALA A 302 -24.34 -21.08 -4.83
CA ALA A 302 -23.16 -21.72 -5.37
C ALA A 302 -22.12 -21.92 -4.28
N THR A 303 -21.36 -23.01 -4.35
CA THR A 303 -20.11 -23.16 -3.59
C THR A 303 -18.98 -23.60 -4.50
N TYR A 304 -17.75 -23.24 -4.15
CA TYR A 304 -16.58 -23.63 -4.91
C TYR A 304 -15.38 -23.89 -4.01
N GLN A 305 -14.42 -24.64 -4.55
CA GLN A 305 -13.08 -24.78 -4.02
C GLN A 305 -12.11 -24.78 -5.20
N ALA A 306 -11.05 -23.99 -5.11
CA ALA A 306 -10.02 -23.87 -6.13
C ALA A 306 -8.64 -23.81 -5.49
N ARG A 307 -7.67 -24.41 -6.18
CA ARG A 307 -6.23 -24.32 -5.91
C ARG A 307 -5.53 -23.99 -7.22
N SER A 308 -4.62 -23.03 -7.17
CA SER A 308 -3.93 -22.51 -8.33
C SER A 308 -2.47 -22.26 -8.02
N SER A 309 -1.58 -22.68 -8.93
CA SER A 309 -0.17 -22.27 -8.98
C SER A 309 0.23 -21.85 -10.40
N ILE A 310 -0.73 -21.35 -11.18
CA ILE A 310 -0.57 -20.91 -12.58
C ILE A 310 -0.04 -19.48 -12.64
N ASP A 311 0.44 -19.05 -13.80
CA ASP A 311 0.85 -17.65 -14.04
C ASP A 311 -0.38 -16.73 -14.12
N LEU A 312 -0.80 -16.20 -12.97
CA LEU A 312 -2.01 -15.40 -12.81
C LEU A 312 -2.00 -14.10 -13.62
N ALA A 313 -0.87 -13.41 -13.73
CA ALA A 313 -0.73 -12.18 -14.51
C ALA A 313 -0.84 -12.46 -16.02
N SER A 314 -0.23 -13.55 -16.53
CA SER A 314 -0.44 -13.96 -17.92
C SER A 314 -1.90 -14.37 -18.19
N LEU A 315 -2.55 -15.07 -17.24
CA LEU A 315 -3.97 -15.41 -17.35
C LEU A 315 -4.84 -14.14 -17.38
N LEU A 316 -4.72 -13.26 -16.39
CA LEU A 316 -5.50 -12.02 -16.28
C LEU A 316 -5.23 -11.08 -17.47
N GLY A 317 -3.99 -11.02 -17.97
CA GLY A 317 -3.63 -10.32 -19.20
C GLY A 317 -4.42 -10.79 -20.42
N SER A 318 -4.68 -12.09 -20.57
CA SER A 318 -5.54 -12.64 -21.65
C SER A 318 -7.03 -12.27 -21.51
N PHE A 319 -7.44 -11.71 -20.35
CA PHE A 319 -8.78 -11.14 -20.14
C PHE A 319 -8.78 -9.61 -20.15
N GLY A 320 -7.63 -8.95 -20.35
CA GLY A 320 -7.50 -7.49 -20.28
C GLY A 320 -7.48 -6.94 -18.85
N LEU A 321 -7.22 -7.80 -17.85
CA LEU A 321 -7.21 -7.47 -16.42
C LEU A 321 -5.79 -7.31 -15.85
N SER A 322 -4.80 -7.03 -16.71
CA SER A 322 -3.39 -6.88 -16.32
C SER A 322 -3.15 -5.72 -15.34
N GLU A 323 -3.99 -4.68 -15.35
CA GLU A 323 -3.90 -3.54 -14.43
C GLU A 323 -4.03 -3.96 -12.96
N LEU A 324 -4.71 -5.06 -12.65
CA LEU A 324 -4.86 -5.56 -11.27
C LEU A 324 -3.54 -6.04 -10.65
N LEU A 325 -2.55 -6.39 -11.47
CA LEU A 325 -1.24 -6.91 -11.04
C LEU A 325 -0.05 -6.09 -11.59
N HIS A 326 -0.28 -4.87 -12.10
CA HIS A 326 0.79 -4.07 -12.72
C HIS A 326 1.99 -3.79 -11.81
N ASP A 327 1.73 -3.59 -10.51
CA ASP A 327 2.76 -3.37 -9.49
C ASP A 327 3.46 -4.67 -9.04
N PHE A 328 2.99 -5.86 -9.46
CA PHE A 328 3.52 -7.15 -9.01
C PHE A 328 4.38 -7.82 -10.08
N THR A 329 5.60 -8.20 -9.71
CA THR A 329 6.47 -9.06 -10.54
C THR A 329 7.00 -10.20 -9.68
N TYR A 330 6.61 -11.44 -9.95
CA TYR A 330 7.00 -12.61 -9.17
C TYR A 330 7.98 -13.51 -9.93
N SER A 331 8.91 -14.14 -9.21
CA SER A 331 9.90 -15.07 -9.78
C SER A 331 9.35 -16.48 -9.95
N THR A 332 8.42 -16.87 -9.07
CA THR A 332 7.63 -18.11 -9.14
C THR A 332 6.15 -17.74 -9.07
N PRO A 333 5.24 -18.48 -9.73
CA PRO A 333 3.82 -18.18 -9.66
C PRO A 333 3.26 -18.32 -8.23
N PRO A 334 2.28 -17.49 -7.84
CA PRO A 334 1.70 -17.55 -6.50
C PRO A 334 0.89 -18.85 -6.31
N LEU A 335 1.04 -19.50 -5.15
CA LEU A 335 0.12 -20.53 -4.70
C LEU A 335 -1.09 -19.85 -4.04
N ILE A 336 -2.27 -20.06 -4.63
CA ILE A 336 -3.54 -19.53 -4.12
C ILE A 336 -4.49 -20.71 -3.92
N GLU A 337 -4.97 -20.87 -2.69
CA GLU A 337 -6.06 -21.77 -2.34
C GLU A 337 -7.26 -20.91 -1.91
N ALA A 338 -8.44 -21.15 -2.47
CA ALA A 338 -9.64 -20.40 -2.16
C ALA A 338 -10.88 -21.30 -2.21
N SER A 339 -11.70 -21.25 -1.18
CA SER A 339 -13.05 -21.79 -1.15
C SER A 339 -14.04 -20.67 -0.90
N GLY A 340 -15.31 -20.89 -1.22
CA GLY A 340 -16.30 -19.84 -1.06
C GLY A 340 -17.74 -20.28 -1.27
N SER A 341 -18.63 -19.39 -0.87
CA SER A 341 -20.06 -19.46 -1.12
C SER A 341 -20.47 -18.23 -1.93
N ALA A 342 -21.50 -18.36 -2.77
CA ALA A 342 -22.11 -17.21 -3.41
C ALA A 342 -23.61 -17.40 -3.58
N THR A 343 -24.38 -16.33 -3.42
CA THR A 343 -25.80 -16.30 -3.78
C THR A 343 -25.96 -15.44 -5.02
N ILE A 344 -26.10 -16.09 -6.16
CA ILE A 344 -26.24 -15.46 -7.48
C ILE A 344 -27.72 -15.07 -7.67
N SER A 345 -28.01 -13.78 -7.57
CA SER A 345 -29.35 -13.21 -7.80
C SER A 345 -29.30 -12.08 -8.83
N ASP A 346 -30.43 -11.76 -9.46
CA ASP A 346 -30.52 -10.73 -10.51
C ASP A 346 -30.11 -9.31 -10.05
N ALA A 347 -30.08 -9.03 -8.74
CA ALA A 347 -29.80 -7.70 -8.20
C ALA A 347 -28.34 -7.49 -7.73
N ALA A 348 -27.69 -8.55 -7.22
CA ALA A 348 -26.26 -8.63 -6.92
C ALA A 348 -25.88 -10.07 -6.54
N ALA A 349 -24.63 -10.46 -6.78
CA ALA A 349 -24.06 -11.62 -6.12
C ALA A 349 -23.56 -11.22 -4.72
N LYS A 350 -24.03 -11.91 -3.68
CA LYS A 350 -23.28 -11.99 -2.41
C LYS A 350 -22.22 -13.07 -2.60
N ILE A 351 -20.97 -12.77 -2.26
CA ILE A 351 -19.83 -13.67 -2.45
C ILE A 351 -19.03 -13.67 -1.14
N GLU A 352 -18.80 -14.85 -0.60
CA GLU A 352 -17.96 -15.13 0.56
C GLU A 352 -16.76 -15.95 0.07
N VAL A 353 -15.56 -15.50 0.36
CA VAL A 353 -14.31 -16.17 -0.02
C VAL A 353 -13.44 -16.34 1.21
N ILE A 354 -12.91 -17.54 1.41
CA ILE A 354 -11.89 -17.84 2.41
C ILE A 354 -10.75 -18.55 1.69
N GLY A 355 -9.51 -18.21 1.99
CA GLY A 355 -8.38 -18.78 1.28
C GLY A 355 -7.04 -18.56 1.95
N LYS A 356 -6.01 -19.04 1.26
CA LYS A 356 -4.60 -18.89 1.60
C LYS A 356 -3.84 -18.42 0.38
N ILE A 357 -2.96 -17.46 0.56
CA ILE A 357 -2.02 -17.01 -0.45
C ILE A 357 -0.58 -17.25 0.03
N ALA A 358 0.26 -17.77 -0.85
CA ALA A 358 1.68 -17.93 -0.63
C ALA A 358 2.46 -17.50 -1.89
N LEU A 359 3.38 -16.56 -1.73
CA LEU A 359 4.37 -16.15 -2.72
C LEU A 359 5.77 -16.39 -2.17
N ASP A 360 6.68 -16.87 -3.02
CA ASP A 360 8.12 -16.82 -2.75
C ASP A 360 8.66 -15.42 -3.08
N LYS A 361 9.73 -15.33 -3.88
CA LYS A 361 10.35 -14.05 -4.24
C LYS A 361 9.47 -13.26 -5.21
N PHE A 362 8.97 -12.12 -4.75
CA PHE A 362 8.19 -11.18 -5.55
C PHE A 362 8.69 -9.74 -5.33
N THR A 363 8.50 -8.90 -6.34
CA THR A 363 8.68 -7.46 -6.26
C THR A 363 7.30 -6.82 -6.27
N TYR A 364 7.07 -5.90 -5.33
CA TYR A 364 5.92 -5.01 -5.34
C TYR A 364 6.41 -3.58 -5.53
N LYS A 365 5.95 -2.90 -6.58
CA LYS A 365 6.50 -1.64 -7.11
C LYS A 365 7.99 -1.76 -7.39
N THR A 366 8.84 -1.26 -6.49
CA THR A 366 10.31 -1.31 -6.59
C THR A 366 10.96 -2.07 -5.44
N VAL A 367 10.18 -2.68 -4.54
CA VAL A 367 10.67 -3.39 -3.34
C VAL A 367 10.59 -4.89 -3.56
N ALA A 368 11.75 -5.56 -3.49
CA ALA A 368 11.88 -7.00 -3.65
C ALA A 368 11.79 -7.73 -2.31
N PHE A 369 10.75 -8.54 -2.13
CA PHE A 369 10.44 -9.35 -0.95
C PHE A 369 10.86 -10.81 -1.15
N ASP A 370 11.19 -11.47 -0.03
CA ASP A 370 11.62 -12.87 0.01
C ASP A 370 10.47 -13.86 0.24
N GLY A 371 9.27 -13.36 0.54
CA GLY A 371 8.06 -14.18 0.64
C GLY A 371 6.88 -13.44 1.26
N LEU A 372 5.67 -13.87 0.91
CA LEU A 372 4.43 -13.48 1.56
C LEU A 372 3.60 -14.74 1.83
N THR A 373 3.13 -14.93 3.05
CA THR A 373 2.03 -15.87 3.34
C THR A 373 0.92 -15.15 4.08
N ALA A 374 -0.34 -15.44 3.76
CA ALA A 374 -1.50 -14.98 4.53
C ALA A 374 -2.67 -15.94 4.35
N ASP A 375 -3.46 -16.11 5.39
CA ASP A 375 -4.82 -16.63 5.28
C ASP A 375 -5.77 -15.42 5.17
N PHE A 376 -6.77 -15.48 4.29
CA PHE A 376 -7.67 -14.36 4.02
C PHE A 376 -9.14 -14.79 4.04
N ALA A 377 -10.01 -13.87 4.46
CA ALA A 377 -11.46 -14.01 4.31
C ALA A 377 -12.07 -12.68 3.83
N TRP A 378 -13.06 -12.74 2.95
CA TRP A 378 -13.73 -11.57 2.39
C TRP A 378 -15.19 -11.88 2.03
N ASP A 379 -16.12 -10.98 2.35
CA ASP A 379 -17.56 -11.18 2.12
C ASP A 379 -18.28 -9.98 1.49
N ARG A 380 -17.57 -9.24 0.61
CA ARG A 380 -17.90 -7.91 0.09
C ARG A 380 -17.68 -6.77 1.06
N ASP A 381 -18.25 -6.85 2.26
CA ASP A 381 -18.28 -5.73 3.20
C ASP A 381 -17.13 -5.80 4.23
N ARG A 382 -16.64 -7.02 4.53
CA ARG A 382 -15.56 -7.27 5.49
C ARG A 382 -14.36 -7.91 4.79
N THR A 383 -13.16 -7.56 5.25
CA THR A 383 -11.88 -8.17 4.88
C THR A 383 -11.16 -8.60 6.14
N MET A 384 -10.68 -9.83 6.18
CA MET A 384 -9.81 -10.33 7.24
C MET A 384 -8.54 -10.90 6.61
N LEU A 385 -7.37 -10.52 7.14
CA LEU A 385 -6.10 -11.19 6.89
C LEU A 385 -5.63 -11.75 8.22
N ARG A 386 -5.18 -13.01 8.22
CA ARG A 386 -4.64 -13.70 9.38
C ARG A 386 -3.30 -14.32 9.07
N ASP A 387 -2.46 -14.41 10.10
CA ASP A 387 -1.15 -15.04 10.01
C ASP A 387 -0.32 -14.46 8.83
N LEU A 388 -0.49 -13.15 8.57
CA LEU A 388 0.22 -12.42 7.52
C LEU A 388 1.69 -12.43 7.88
N ARG A 389 2.55 -13.01 7.03
CA ARG A 389 4.01 -12.96 7.16
C ARG A 389 4.63 -12.48 5.87
N LEU A 390 5.13 -11.25 5.90
CA LEU A 390 5.86 -10.60 4.81
C LEU A 390 7.35 -10.57 5.15
N ARG A 391 8.18 -11.22 4.33
CA ARG A 391 9.63 -11.34 4.54
C ARG A 391 10.41 -10.47 3.56
N HIS A 392 11.47 -9.84 4.04
CA HIS A 392 12.41 -9.05 3.25
C HIS A 392 13.83 -9.25 3.81
N ARG A 393 14.86 -9.02 2.99
CA ARG A 393 16.28 -9.12 3.38
C ARG A 393 16.70 -8.32 4.62
N SER A 394 15.91 -7.34 5.07
CA SER A 394 16.18 -6.53 6.28
C SER A 394 15.27 -6.85 7.48
N GLY A 395 14.42 -7.88 7.40
CA GLY A 395 13.52 -8.28 8.48
C GLY A 395 12.15 -8.75 7.97
N GLN A 396 11.23 -8.98 8.89
CA GLN A 396 9.88 -9.43 8.58
C GLN A 396 8.81 -8.56 9.24
N ILE A 397 7.61 -8.61 8.68
CA ILE A 397 6.37 -8.13 9.26
C ILE A 397 5.46 -9.33 9.47
N ASP A 398 4.99 -9.53 10.69
CA ASP A 398 3.92 -10.46 11.06
C ASP A 398 2.68 -9.64 11.44
N ALA A 399 1.47 -9.98 10.96
CA ALA A 399 0.26 -9.22 11.27
C ALA A 399 -1.06 -10.01 11.22
N ASP A 400 -2.07 -9.48 11.92
CA ASP A 400 -3.48 -9.81 11.74
C ASP A 400 -4.25 -8.51 11.44
N LEU A 401 -5.15 -8.53 10.45
CA LEU A 401 -5.98 -7.40 10.04
C LEU A 401 -7.46 -7.80 9.97
N LEU A 402 -8.33 -6.95 10.49
CA LEU A 402 -9.77 -6.94 10.23
C LEU A 402 -10.16 -5.54 9.76
N ASP A 403 -10.79 -5.43 8.59
CA ASP A 403 -11.41 -4.22 8.06
C ASP A 403 -12.87 -4.53 7.77
N ALA A 404 -13.77 -4.11 8.65
CA ALA A 404 -15.20 -4.33 8.59
C ALA A 404 -15.97 -3.01 8.86
N PRO A 405 -17.25 -2.89 8.47
CA PRO A 405 -18.01 -1.68 8.68
C PRO A 405 -18.13 -1.35 10.17
N ASN A 406 -17.56 -0.22 10.59
CA ASN A 406 -17.44 0.24 11.98
C ASN A 406 -16.55 -0.63 12.90
N ASP A 407 -15.71 -1.53 12.36
CA ASP A 407 -14.79 -2.37 13.14
C ASP A 407 -13.48 -2.63 12.35
N PHE A 408 -12.47 -1.81 12.63
CA PHE A 408 -11.11 -1.96 12.14
C PHE A 408 -10.21 -2.47 13.27
N ARG A 409 -9.35 -3.45 13.00
CA ARG A 409 -8.37 -3.98 13.95
C ARG A 409 -7.08 -4.37 13.24
N LEU A 410 -5.94 -3.98 13.78
CA LEU A 410 -4.62 -4.30 13.27
C LEU A 410 -3.70 -4.69 14.43
N ASN A 411 -3.25 -5.94 14.45
CA ASN A 411 -2.10 -6.36 15.26
C ASN A 411 -0.89 -6.45 14.32
N LEU A 412 0.23 -5.86 14.69
CA LEU A 412 1.45 -5.78 13.89
C LEU A 412 2.67 -6.04 14.76
N GLU A 413 3.52 -6.98 14.34
CA GLU A 413 4.90 -7.09 14.81
C GLU A 413 5.84 -6.90 13.61
N SER A 414 6.82 -6.00 13.75
CA SER A 414 7.77 -5.69 12.68
C SER A 414 9.20 -5.67 13.21
N SER A 415 10.07 -6.33 12.45
CA SER A 415 11.53 -6.27 12.56
C SER A 415 12.15 -5.70 11.28
N LEU A 416 11.34 -5.07 10.43
CA LEU A 416 11.74 -4.60 9.10
C LEU A 416 12.41 -3.23 9.19
N ALA A 417 13.58 -3.05 8.56
CA ALA A 417 14.20 -1.73 8.42
C ALA A 417 13.26 -0.75 7.67
N PRO A 418 12.82 0.39 8.26
CA PRO A 418 11.82 1.28 7.68
C PRO A 418 12.18 1.82 6.30
N ALA A 419 13.47 2.00 6.01
CA ALA A 419 13.97 2.43 4.69
C ALA A 419 13.56 1.48 3.54
N ALA A 420 13.22 0.22 3.83
CA ALA A 420 12.68 -0.71 2.83
C ALA A 420 11.24 -0.36 2.40
N LEU A 421 10.49 0.34 3.26
CA LEU A 421 9.09 0.75 3.00
C LEU A 421 8.98 2.12 2.35
N THR A 422 10.07 2.90 2.24
CA THR A 422 10.08 4.25 1.64
C THR A 422 9.38 4.34 0.27
N PRO A 423 9.50 3.36 -0.67
CA PRO A 423 8.77 3.40 -1.95
C PRO A 423 7.28 3.06 -1.86
N LEU A 424 6.80 2.58 -0.71
CA LEU A 424 5.43 2.10 -0.49
C LEU A 424 4.57 3.08 0.33
N VAL A 425 5.21 3.98 1.08
CA VAL A 425 4.56 5.01 1.92
C VAL A 425 4.37 6.34 1.18
N SER A 426 3.66 7.30 1.79
CA SER A 426 3.51 8.64 1.23
C SER A 426 4.85 9.41 1.18
N PRO A 427 5.03 10.41 0.31
CA PRO A 427 6.26 11.20 0.24
C PRO A 427 6.64 11.92 1.54
N GLU A 428 5.65 12.23 2.38
CA GLU A 428 5.87 12.85 3.70
C GLU A 428 6.49 11.87 4.68
N VAL A 429 5.90 10.68 4.82
CA VAL A 429 6.46 9.59 5.64
C VAL A 429 7.82 9.16 5.07
N GLY A 430 7.97 9.10 3.74
CA GLY A 430 9.24 8.80 3.08
C GLY A 430 10.35 9.79 3.42
N ARG A 431 10.05 11.10 3.48
CA ARG A 431 10.99 12.13 3.94
C ARG A 431 11.33 11.98 5.42
N PHE A 432 10.35 11.70 6.28
CA PHE A 432 10.59 11.45 7.71
C PHE A 432 11.50 10.24 7.94
N LEU A 433 11.23 9.11 7.28
CA LEU A 433 12.08 7.92 7.33
C LEU A 433 13.49 8.18 6.77
N GLY A 434 13.62 9.10 5.81
CA GLY A 434 14.91 9.54 5.27
C GLY A 434 15.78 10.37 6.23
N PHE A 435 15.25 10.84 7.37
CA PHE A 435 16.06 11.45 8.43
C PHE A 435 16.79 10.43 9.32
N TRP A 436 16.48 9.14 9.16
CA TRP A 436 17.03 8.06 9.97
C TRP A 436 18.06 7.21 9.21
N GLU A 437 19.23 7.06 9.80
CA GLU A 437 20.28 6.11 9.41
C GLU A 437 20.24 4.91 10.37
N TRP A 438 19.82 3.76 9.86
CA TRP A 438 19.63 2.52 10.63
C TRP A 438 20.86 1.62 10.52
N GLN A 439 21.53 1.29 11.63
CA GLN A 439 22.54 0.21 11.63
C GLN A 439 21.88 -1.17 11.79
N HIS A 440 20.81 -1.22 12.60
CA HIS A 440 20.00 -2.41 12.84
C HIS A 440 18.52 -2.05 12.65
N SER A 441 17.71 -3.01 12.21
CA SER A 441 16.27 -2.81 12.09
C SER A 441 15.62 -2.60 13.47
N PRO A 442 14.69 -1.64 13.61
CA PRO A 442 13.91 -1.47 14.82
C PRO A 442 12.96 -2.64 15.02
N LYS A 443 12.60 -2.90 16.27
CA LYS A 443 11.44 -3.71 16.65
C LYS A 443 10.27 -2.78 16.92
N LEU A 444 9.12 -3.11 16.36
CA LEU A 444 7.87 -2.39 16.53
C LEU A 444 6.76 -3.41 16.79
N HIS A 445 6.00 -3.19 17.86
CA HIS A 445 4.75 -3.89 18.13
C HIS A 445 3.62 -2.86 18.20
N LEU A 446 2.50 -3.12 17.52
CA LEU A 446 1.30 -2.26 17.55
C LEU A 446 0.04 -3.15 17.65
N SER A 447 -0.90 -2.72 18.49
CA SER A 447 -2.25 -3.29 18.61
C SER A 447 -3.25 -2.14 18.51
N VAL A 448 -3.87 -1.99 17.34
CA VAL A 448 -4.74 -0.86 16.98
C VAL A 448 -6.16 -1.35 16.72
N ARG A 449 -7.15 -0.56 17.15
CA ARG A 449 -8.57 -0.70 16.81
C ARG A 449 -9.12 0.64 16.35
N GLY A 450 -10.18 0.64 15.56
CA GLY A 450 -10.84 1.86 15.14
C GLY A 450 -12.21 1.59 14.52
N VAL A 451 -12.91 2.67 14.18
CA VAL A 451 -14.18 2.58 13.44
C VAL A 451 -13.91 2.37 11.94
N SER A 452 -12.69 2.71 11.48
CA SER A 452 -12.29 2.57 10.08
C SER A 452 -10.76 2.46 9.94
N ARG A 453 -10.30 2.29 8.70
CA ARG A 453 -8.89 2.37 8.30
C ARG A 453 -8.25 3.76 8.45
N ASP A 454 -9.02 4.80 8.81
CA ASP A 454 -8.53 6.17 9.01
C ASP A 454 -7.78 6.29 10.34
N PRO A 455 -6.48 6.68 10.35
CA PRO A 455 -5.68 6.88 11.55
C PRO A 455 -6.29 7.83 12.60
N ASP A 456 -7.11 8.80 12.19
CA ASP A 456 -7.79 9.70 13.15
C ASP A 456 -8.85 8.97 14.00
N THR A 457 -9.28 7.76 13.58
CA THR A 457 -10.23 6.91 14.32
C THR A 457 -9.54 5.83 15.16
N TRP A 458 -8.20 5.78 15.17
CA TRP A 458 -7.44 4.71 15.79
C TRP A 458 -7.24 4.92 17.30
N HIS A 459 -7.48 3.84 18.03
CA HIS A 459 -7.23 3.68 19.47
C HIS A 459 -6.38 2.42 19.66
N GLY A 460 -5.30 2.50 20.42
CA GLY A 460 -4.42 1.37 20.59
C GLY A 460 -3.12 1.67 21.30
N ASP A 461 -2.34 0.61 21.45
CA ASP A 461 -1.11 0.59 22.23
C ASP A 461 0.00 -0.11 21.44
N GLY A 462 1.25 0.12 21.82
CA GLY A 462 2.38 -0.52 21.18
C GLY A 462 3.69 -0.28 21.90
N THR A 463 4.77 -0.81 21.34
CA THR A 463 6.14 -0.54 21.80
C THR A 463 7.06 -0.38 20.61
N ILE A 464 8.04 0.51 20.75
CA ILE A 464 9.15 0.65 19.80
C ILE A 464 10.47 0.46 20.54
N ALA A 465 11.39 -0.28 19.94
CA ALA A 465 12.75 -0.44 20.43
C ALA A 465 13.74 -0.50 19.26
N LEU A 466 14.77 0.34 19.28
CA LEU A 466 15.79 0.41 18.26
C LEU A 466 17.19 0.49 18.89
N GLY A 467 18.13 -0.22 18.26
CA GLY A 467 19.54 -0.22 18.65
C GLY A 467 20.30 0.99 18.09
N PRO A 468 21.61 0.86 17.81
CA PRO A 468 22.40 1.95 17.27
C PRO A 468 21.82 2.52 15.97
N ALA A 469 21.59 3.83 15.97
CA ALA A 469 21.01 4.58 14.86
C ALA A 469 21.52 6.02 14.87
N ARG A 470 21.20 6.78 13.82
CA ARG A 470 21.45 8.22 13.75
C ARG A 470 20.21 8.91 13.20
N PHE A 471 19.78 9.98 13.86
CA PHE A 471 18.64 10.80 13.44
C PHE A 471 19.13 12.23 13.18
N ARG A 472 18.88 12.75 11.97
CA ARG A 472 19.34 14.08 11.53
C ARG A 472 20.83 14.36 11.79
N GLY A 473 21.69 13.37 11.52
CA GLY A 473 23.15 13.49 11.72
C GLY A 473 23.64 13.25 13.15
N VAL A 474 22.74 13.12 14.13
CA VAL A 474 23.06 12.93 15.55
C VAL A 474 22.85 11.46 15.94
N SER A 475 23.91 10.80 16.43
CA SER A 475 23.92 9.37 16.79
C SER A 475 23.17 9.08 18.09
N LEU A 476 22.70 7.84 18.25
CA LEU A 476 22.22 7.28 19.50
C LEU A 476 22.49 5.77 19.58
N ASN A 477 22.72 5.28 20.80
CA ASN A 477 23.12 3.89 21.07
C ASN A 477 21.89 2.97 21.17
N SER A 478 20.80 3.49 21.72
CA SER A 478 19.46 2.89 21.64
C SER A 478 18.38 3.92 21.92
N ALA A 479 17.17 3.63 21.45
CA ALA A 479 15.95 4.28 21.91
C ALA A 479 14.83 3.25 22.10
N SER A 480 13.97 3.48 23.09
CA SER A 480 12.73 2.73 23.30
C SER A 480 11.61 3.61 23.82
N GLY A 481 10.36 3.18 23.69
CA GLY A 481 9.20 3.82 24.31
C GLY A 481 7.92 3.03 24.07
N ASP A 482 6.93 3.26 24.93
CA ASP A 482 5.59 2.71 24.83
C ASP A 482 4.73 3.68 24.01
N LEU A 483 4.00 3.17 23.03
CA LEU A 483 3.25 3.98 22.06
C LEU A 483 1.76 3.93 22.41
N HIS A 484 1.10 5.09 22.43
CA HIS A 484 -0.35 5.18 22.67
C HIS A 484 -1.03 6.01 21.58
N PHE A 485 -2.18 5.54 21.12
CA PHE A 485 -2.99 6.15 20.07
C PHE A 485 -4.42 6.26 20.60
N GLY A 486 -5.05 7.42 20.49
CA GLY A 486 -6.47 7.56 20.86
C GLY A 486 -6.95 9.01 20.85
N ASP A 487 -8.23 9.23 20.55
CA ASP A 487 -8.88 10.54 20.58
C ASP A 487 -8.22 11.68 19.77
N GLY A 488 -7.34 11.36 18.82
CA GLY A 488 -6.50 12.32 18.08
C GLY A 488 -5.21 12.72 18.81
N VAL A 489 -4.75 11.88 19.74
CA VAL A 489 -3.48 12.01 20.46
C VAL A 489 -2.57 10.85 20.10
N TYR A 490 -1.31 11.16 19.81
CA TYR A 490 -0.22 10.21 19.61
C TYR A 490 0.80 10.39 20.73
N GLY A 491 0.83 9.47 21.68
CA GLY A 491 1.71 9.46 22.84
C GLY A 491 2.91 8.54 22.69
N VAL A 492 4.03 8.95 23.27
CA VAL A 492 5.17 8.08 23.61
C VAL A 492 5.42 8.20 25.11
N GLU A 493 5.08 7.16 25.85
CA GLU A 493 5.33 7.03 27.28
C GLU A 493 6.61 6.24 27.56
N ASN A 494 7.16 6.39 28.76
CA ASN A 494 8.37 5.71 29.24
C ASN A 494 9.53 5.73 28.23
N PHE A 495 9.66 6.80 27.44
CA PHE A 495 10.70 6.87 26.44
C PHE A 495 12.06 6.84 27.13
N LYS A 496 13.02 6.18 26.49
CA LYS A 496 14.40 6.11 26.96
C LYS A 496 15.33 6.16 25.77
N ILE A 497 16.21 7.16 25.76
CA ILE A 497 17.25 7.33 24.75
C ILE A 497 18.60 7.24 25.44
N THR A 498 19.56 6.54 24.84
CA THR A 498 20.93 6.44 25.35
C THR A 498 21.95 6.86 24.30
N ARG A 499 23.01 7.53 24.74
CA ARG A 499 24.20 7.91 23.97
C ARG A 499 25.45 7.68 24.81
N ASP A 500 26.62 7.96 24.25
CA ASP A 500 27.90 7.81 24.94
C ASP A 500 28.05 8.77 26.13
N GLU A 501 27.49 9.99 26.05
CA GLU A 501 27.59 10.98 27.12
C GLU A 501 26.52 10.87 28.22
N GLY A 502 25.44 10.10 28.00
CA GLY A 502 24.31 10.10 28.92
C GLY A 502 23.01 9.48 28.40
N LYS A 503 21.90 9.87 29.03
CA LYS A 503 20.54 9.36 28.74
C LYS A 503 19.50 10.48 28.76
N GLY A 504 18.39 10.26 28.07
CA GLY A 504 17.15 11.02 28.21
C GLY A 504 15.97 10.09 28.47
N THR A 505 15.04 10.49 29.34
CA THR A 505 13.85 9.71 29.72
C THR A 505 12.63 10.61 29.92
N GLY A 506 11.41 10.10 29.72
CA GLY A 506 10.18 10.85 30.03
C GLY A 506 8.97 10.36 29.24
N ALA A 507 7.97 11.24 29.08
CA ALA A 507 6.88 11.04 28.14
C ALA A 507 6.60 12.31 27.32
N PHE A 508 6.04 12.14 26.12
CA PHE A 508 5.46 13.24 25.35
C PHE A 508 4.24 12.76 24.58
N SER A 509 3.35 13.69 24.20
CA SER A 509 2.23 13.39 23.32
C SER A 509 1.94 14.54 22.36
N TYR A 510 1.51 14.20 21.15
CA TYR A 510 1.08 15.16 20.13
C TYR A 510 -0.42 15.04 19.90
N ASN A 511 -1.15 16.13 20.15
CA ASN A 511 -2.58 16.25 19.88
C ASN A 511 -2.79 16.84 18.48
N THR A 512 -3.30 16.04 17.54
CA THR A 512 -3.51 16.44 16.14
C THR A 512 -4.54 17.55 15.99
N LYS A 513 -5.62 17.51 16.78
CA LYS A 513 -6.74 18.46 16.73
C LYS A 513 -6.37 19.84 17.26
N ARG A 514 -5.48 19.90 18.25
CA ARG A 514 -4.99 21.13 18.88
C ARG A 514 -3.64 21.59 18.32
N HIS A 515 -2.96 20.77 17.52
CA HIS A 515 -1.57 20.97 17.07
C HIS A 515 -0.61 21.24 18.24
N GLU A 516 -0.79 20.50 19.33
CA GLU A 516 -0.10 20.72 20.61
C GLU A 516 0.82 19.55 20.94
N ILE A 517 2.05 19.81 21.38
CA ILE A 517 2.93 18.82 22.01
C ILE A 517 2.89 19.04 23.52
N LYS A 518 2.47 18.04 24.30
CA LYS A 518 2.67 18.00 25.76
C LYS A 518 3.92 17.19 26.06
N ILE A 519 4.77 17.68 26.95
CA ILE A 519 5.94 16.99 27.51
C ILE A 519 5.69 16.78 29.00
N ASP A 520 5.90 15.56 29.49
CA ASP A 520 5.58 15.14 30.84
C ASP A 520 6.81 14.47 31.47
N HIS A 521 7.38 15.12 32.49
CA HIS A 521 8.56 14.70 33.25
C HIS A 521 9.72 14.17 32.38
N ALA A 522 10.16 14.99 31.42
CA ALA A 522 11.27 14.63 30.54
C ALA A 522 12.61 15.08 31.13
N GLU A 523 13.36 14.14 31.71
CA GLU A 523 14.69 14.33 32.28
C GLU A 523 15.78 13.98 31.25
N THR A 524 16.88 14.74 31.19
CA THR A 524 18.01 14.41 30.32
C THR A 524 19.36 14.80 30.91
N THR A 525 20.40 14.03 30.55
CA THR A 525 21.82 14.30 30.77
C THR A 525 22.60 14.26 29.45
N LEU A 526 21.95 14.63 28.35
CA LEU A 526 22.52 14.62 27.00
C LEU A 526 23.04 16.01 26.60
N THR A 527 23.94 16.06 25.61
CA THR A 527 24.50 17.33 25.12
C THR A 527 23.42 18.20 24.46
N PRO A 528 23.09 19.40 24.96
CA PRO A 528 21.97 20.20 24.44
C PRO A 528 22.09 20.56 22.96
N SER A 529 23.31 20.88 22.49
CA SER A 529 23.60 21.20 21.09
C SER A 529 23.44 20.00 20.12
N GLU A 530 23.39 18.78 20.64
CA GLU A 530 23.12 17.56 19.87
C GLU A 530 21.61 17.25 19.89
N VAL A 531 20.99 17.25 21.07
CA VAL A 531 19.55 16.97 21.25
C VAL A 531 18.67 17.96 20.47
N ILE A 532 19.09 19.23 20.38
CA ILE A 532 18.32 20.25 19.65
C ILE A 532 18.10 19.90 18.17
N MET A 533 19.01 19.13 17.55
CA MET A 533 18.88 18.65 16.17
C MET A 533 17.70 17.67 16.00
N TRP A 534 17.42 16.86 17.02
CA TRP A 534 16.27 15.95 17.03
C TRP A 534 14.94 16.71 17.08
N ILE A 535 14.92 17.87 17.76
CA ILE A 535 13.76 18.77 17.82
C ILE A 535 13.64 19.53 16.49
N ASP A 536 14.52 20.50 16.24
CA ASP A 536 14.59 21.26 14.99
C ASP A 536 16.01 21.87 14.80
N PRO A 537 16.75 21.49 13.74
CA PRO A 537 18.08 22.01 13.46
C PRO A 537 18.20 23.54 13.42
N LYS A 538 17.12 24.28 13.13
CA LYS A 538 17.15 25.76 13.10
C LYS A 538 17.53 26.37 14.45
N PHE A 539 17.25 25.68 15.56
CA PHE A 539 17.54 26.17 16.90
C PHE A 539 19.00 25.97 17.33
N TRP A 540 19.80 25.22 16.56
CA TRP A 540 21.21 24.96 16.88
C TRP A 540 22.03 26.23 17.06
N GLU A 541 21.79 27.26 16.22
CA GLU A 541 22.46 28.57 16.31
C GLU A 541 22.25 29.27 17.66
N HIS A 542 21.11 29.03 18.32
CA HIS A 542 20.78 29.62 19.62
C HIS A 542 21.32 28.79 20.80
N VAL A 543 21.58 27.49 20.61
CA VAL A 543 22.07 26.59 21.68
C VAL A 543 23.60 26.45 21.66
N LYS A 544 24.26 26.55 20.49
CA LYS A 544 25.73 26.45 20.36
C LYS A 544 26.57 27.42 21.21
N PRO A 545 26.09 28.62 21.66
CA PRO A 545 26.91 29.50 22.51
C PRO A 545 27.13 28.93 23.92
N TYR A 546 26.25 28.04 24.39
CA TYR A 546 26.25 27.46 25.74
C TYR A 546 27.14 26.20 25.77
N ARG A 547 28.43 26.39 26.05
CA ARG A 547 29.45 25.33 25.96
C ARG A 547 29.71 24.69 27.32
N PHE A 548 28.85 23.77 27.72
CA PHE A 548 29.00 23.02 28.97
C PHE A 548 30.29 22.17 28.99
N HIS A 549 31.01 22.16 30.11
CA HIS A 549 32.22 21.33 30.26
C HIS A 549 31.87 19.84 30.51
N HIS A 550 30.75 19.60 31.18
CA HIS A 550 30.11 18.31 31.38
C HIS A 550 28.63 18.42 31.04
N THR A 551 27.97 17.31 30.66
CA THR A 551 26.54 17.34 30.31
C THR A 551 25.69 17.90 31.45
N PRO A 552 24.82 18.90 31.18
CA PRO A 552 23.89 19.39 32.18
C PRO A 552 22.81 18.35 32.46
N HIS A 553 22.28 18.36 33.67
CA HIS A 553 20.97 17.80 33.95
C HIS A 553 19.91 18.83 33.55
N VAL A 554 18.92 18.41 32.77
CA VAL A 554 17.80 19.25 32.34
C VAL A 554 16.50 18.49 32.53
N ASP A 555 15.57 19.07 33.29
CA ASP A 555 14.20 18.58 33.43
C ASP A 555 13.27 19.45 32.61
N VAL A 556 12.35 18.84 31.86
CA VAL A 556 11.50 19.53 30.87
C VAL A 556 10.04 19.14 31.08
N ASN A 557 9.18 20.14 31.25
CA ASN A 557 7.76 19.95 31.51
C ASN A 557 6.92 21.02 30.81
N GLY A 558 5.73 20.64 30.33
CA GLY A 558 4.72 21.58 29.86
C GLY A 558 4.29 21.35 28.42
N ILE A 559 3.95 22.44 27.73
CA ILE A 559 3.19 22.43 26.48
C ILE A 559 3.88 23.32 25.43
N VAL A 560 3.96 22.83 24.19
CA VAL A 560 4.43 23.57 23.02
C VAL A 560 3.33 23.57 21.96
N GLN A 561 2.85 24.76 21.60
CA GLN A 561 1.83 24.95 20.58
C GLN A 561 2.48 25.12 19.20
N LEU A 562 2.18 24.23 18.26
CA LEU A 562 2.67 24.33 16.88
C LEU A 562 1.79 25.27 16.05
N GLY A 563 2.31 25.70 14.89
CA GLY A 563 1.54 26.47 13.90
C GLY A 563 1.33 27.96 14.23
N GLY A 564 2.03 28.51 15.22
CA GLY A 564 1.90 29.93 15.61
C GLY A 564 0.73 30.22 16.57
N GLY A 565 0.27 29.21 17.31
CA GLY A 565 -0.73 29.40 18.36
C GLY A 565 -0.11 29.81 19.71
N LYS A 566 -0.92 30.46 20.55
CA LYS A 566 -0.49 31.17 21.77
C LYS A 566 -0.58 30.37 23.07
N GLN A 567 -0.43 29.05 23.00
CA GLN A 567 -0.63 28.15 24.15
C GLN A 567 0.66 27.47 24.64
N THR A 568 1.81 27.88 24.11
CA THR A 568 3.12 27.44 24.60
C THR A 568 3.31 27.89 26.05
N HIS A 569 3.66 26.94 26.91
CA HIS A 569 4.06 27.11 28.30
C HIS A 569 4.96 25.94 28.66
N LEU A 570 6.26 26.10 28.40
CA LEU A 570 7.27 25.05 28.54
C LEU A 570 8.34 25.50 29.53
N GLN A 571 8.46 24.79 30.65
CA GLN A 571 9.46 25.00 31.69
C GLN A 571 10.63 24.02 31.50
N LEU A 572 11.85 24.54 31.59
CA LEU A 572 13.08 23.75 31.69
C LEU A 572 13.82 24.16 32.97
N ASP A 573 14.10 23.20 33.83
CA ASP A 573 14.99 23.38 34.98
C ASP A 573 16.37 22.86 34.59
N VAL A 574 17.39 23.72 34.58
CA VAL A 574 18.75 23.39 34.11
C VAL A 574 19.72 23.43 35.29
N SER A 575 20.54 22.38 35.42
CA SER A 575 21.59 22.26 36.43
C SER A 575 22.87 21.67 35.82
N ALA A 576 23.93 22.48 35.77
CA ALA A 576 25.25 22.11 35.30
C ALA A 576 26.30 22.33 36.42
N PRO A 577 26.43 21.38 37.37
CA PRO A 577 27.41 21.48 38.46
C PRO A 577 28.87 21.32 37.97
N GLY A 578 29.06 20.91 36.71
CA GLY A 578 30.36 20.84 36.05
C GLY A 578 30.75 22.08 35.25
N GLY A 579 29.93 23.14 35.25
CA GLY A 579 30.26 24.42 34.63
C GLY A 579 30.00 24.54 33.12
N MET A 580 30.19 25.76 32.61
CA MET A 580 30.14 26.07 31.17
C MET A 580 30.96 27.29 30.79
N ASP A 581 31.40 27.33 29.54
CA ASP A 581 31.92 28.55 28.92
C ASP A 581 30.80 29.30 28.18
N TYR A 582 30.68 30.59 28.46
CA TYR A 582 29.85 31.52 27.67
C TYR A 582 30.71 32.57 26.98
N THR A 583 30.30 33.09 25.83
CA THR A 583 30.99 34.20 25.18
C THR A 583 30.20 35.49 25.36
N PHE A 584 30.74 36.42 26.14
CA PHE A 584 30.15 37.74 26.42
C PHE A 584 31.14 38.84 26.06
N ILE A 585 30.70 39.84 25.27
CA ILE A 585 31.53 40.96 24.78
C ILE A 585 32.93 40.49 24.31
N ASP A 586 32.93 39.53 23.38
CA ASP A 586 34.12 38.90 22.77
C ASP A 586 35.12 38.24 23.74
N LYS A 587 34.74 38.02 25.02
CA LYS A 587 35.52 37.27 26.01
C LYS A 587 34.78 36.00 26.40
N VAL A 588 35.55 34.96 26.73
CA VAL A 588 35.00 33.74 27.32
C VAL A 588 34.90 33.95 28.83
N LEU A 589 33.69 33.80 29.35
CA LEU A 589 33.39 33.72 30.78
C LEU A 589 33.26 32.25 31.17
N PRO A 590 34.19 31.69 31.97
CA PRO A 590 34.10 30.35 32.52
C PRO A 590 33.25 30.38 33.79
N PHE A 591 32.13 29.66 33.77
CA PHE A 591 31.32 29.37 34.94
C PHE A 591 31.74 28.02 35.52
N ASP A 592 32.02 27.94 36.82
CA ASP A 592 32.38 26.67 37.48
C ASP A 592 31.15 25.77 37.77
N ARG A 593 29.98 26.41 37.92
CA ARG A 593 28.64 25.86 38.05
C ARG A 593 27.66 26.84 37.42
N ILE A 594 26.57 26.33 36.85
CA ILE A 594 25.44 27.17 36.45
C ILE A 594 24.12 26.40 36.64
N ALA A 595 23.09 27.08 37.12
CA ALA A 595 21.74 26.57 37.25
C ALA A 595 20.72 27.69 37.02
N GLY A 596 19.50 27.34 36.62
CA GLY A 596 18.41 28.31 36.42
C GLY A 596 17.19 27.67 35.79
N GLN A 597 16.06 28.38 35.87
CA GLN A 597 14.78 27.94 35.31
C GLN A 597 14.47 28.76 34.06
N LEU A 598 14.12 28.11 32.96
CA LEU A 598 13.77 28.75 31.70
C LEU A 598 12.28 28.49 31.43
N LEU A 599 11.50 29.56 31.30
CA LEU A 599 10.07 29.49 30.95
C LEU A 599 9.85 30.08 29.57
N PHE A 600 9.50 29.21 28.62
CA PHE A 600 9.09 29.59 27.28
C PHE A 600 7.56 29.75 27.24
N THR A 601 7.11 30.92 26.80
CA THR A 601 5.69 31.26 26.59
C THR A 601 5.49 31.81 25.17
N ASP A 602 4.27 32.24 24.82
CA ASP A 602 3.96 32.91 23.55
C ASP A 602 4.94 34.06 23.27
N ASP A 603 5.78 33.89 22.25
CA ASP A 603 6.81 34.84 21.80
C ASP A 603 7.76 35.38 22.90
N ARG A 604 8.04 34.61 23.97
CA ARG A 604 8.84 35.08 25.12
C ARG A 604 9.58 33.97 25.87
N LEU A 605 10.84 34.22 26.25
CA LEU A 605 11.65 33.41 27.16
C LEU A 605 11.95 34.20 28.43
N GLN A 606 11.54 33.67 29.58
CA GLN A 606 11.95 34.18 30.89
C GLN A 606 12.97 33.24 31.52
N ILE A 607 14.00 33.81 32.14
CA ILE A 607 14.99 33.06 32.93
C ILE A 607 14.84 33.51 34.39
N PHE A 608 14.56 32.56 35.28
CA PHE A 608 14.42 32.78 36.73
C PHE A 608 15.51 32.05 37.49
N ASP A 609 15.79 32.53 38.70
CA ASP A 609 16.68 31.86 39.66
C ASP A 609 18.05 31.47 39.09
N LEU A 610 18.55 32.24 38.10
CA LEU A 610 19.86 32.05 37.50
C LEU A 610 20.90 32.18 38.62
N LYS A 611 21.73 31.16 38.78
CA LYS A 611 22.80 31.06 39.77
C LYS A 611 24.02 30.45 39.10
N GLY A 612 25.19 31.02 39.30
CA GLY A 612 26.44 30.45 38.79
C GLY A 612 27.65 30.93 39.58
N GLY A 613 28.74 30.18 39.52
CA GLY A 613 30.03 30.62 40.06
C GLY A 613 30.89 31.22 38.96
N LEU A 614 31.40 32.43 39.16
CA LEU A 614 32.16 33.18 38.17
C LEU A 614 33.42 33.79 38.81
N PHE A 615 34.59 33.39 38.33
CA PHE A 615 35.90 33.79 38.87
C PHE A 615 35.96 33.73 40.42
N SER A 616 35.63 32.55 40.98
CA SER A 616 35.57 32.26 42.41
C SER A 616 34.49 33.01 43.23
N GLY A 617 33.77 33.96 42.62
CA GLY A 617 32.59 34.59 43.21
C GLY A 617 31.27 33.92 42.79
N ASP A 618 30.17 34.52 43.21
CA ASP A 618 28.80 34.13 42.85
C ASP A 618 28.17 35.14 41.89
N LEU A 619 27.41 34.64 40.93
CA LEU A 619 26.50 35.38 40.07
C LEU A 619 25.08 34.88 40.32
N SER A 620 24.14 35.82 40.43
CA SER A 620 22.70 35.53 40.48
C SER A 620 21.93 36.46 39.54
N GLY A 621 20.72 36.08 39.12
CA GLY A 621 19.90 36.96 38.31
C GLY A 621 18.63 36.38 37.69
N SER A 622 18.09 37.16 36.76
CA SER A 622 16.95 36.82 35.91
C SER A 622 17.03 37.56 34.58
N ALA A 623 16.32 37.04 33.57
CA ALA A 623 16.20 37.67 32.26
C ALA A 623 14.81 37.51 31.68
N ASP A 624 14.46 38.40 30.76
CA ASP A 624 13.20 38.41 30.01
C ASP A 624 13.53 38.80 28.57
N ILE A 625 13.32 37.88 27.63
CA ILE A 625 13.82 37.92 26.26
C ILE A 625 12.64 37.73 25.31
N SER A 626 12.45 38.68 24.40
CA SER A 626 11.46 38.53 23.34
C SER A 626 11.91 37.47 22.34
N LEU A 627 10.97 36.59 21.98
CA LEU A 627 11.09 35.65 20.87
C LEU A 627 10.19 36.04 19.69
N ALA A 628 9.49 37.19 19.78
CA ALA A 628 8.58 37.65 18.75
C ALA A 628 9.32 37.95 17.44
N ARG A 629 8.65 37.75 16.31
CA ARG A 629 9.29 37.91 15.00
C ARG A 629 9.70 39.37 14.74
N ASN A 630 10.99 39.58 14.49
CA ASN A 630 11.65 40.88 14.34
C ASN A 630 11.67 41.72 15.63
N ASP A 631 11.49 41.08 16.79
CA ASP A 631 11.73 41.68 18.09
C ASP A 631 12.92 40.96 18.73
N HIS A 632 13.94 41.73 19.09
CA HIS A 632 15.15 41.21 19.73
C HIS A 632 15.40 41.91 21.07
N HIS A 633 14.38 42.58 21.62
CA HIS A 633 14.49 43.22 22.92
C HIS A 633 14.65 42.19 24.04
N TYR A 634 15.55 42.50 24.97
CA TYR A 634 15.70 41.78 26.21
C TYR A 634 15.86 42.75 27.38
N THR A 635 15.54 42.26 28.58
CA THR A 635 15.93 42.88 29.85
C THR A 635 16.53 41.80 30.76
N ALA A 636 17.48 42.19 31.61
CA ALA A 636 18.16 41.29 32.52
C ALA A 636 18.55 42.01 33.80
N LYS A 637 18.43 41.29 34.92
CA LYS A 637 18.88 41.73 36.24
C LYS A 637 19.94 40.75 36.71
N LEU A 638 21.17 41.23 36.88
CA LEU A 638 22.29 40.43 37.37
C LEU A 638 22.84 41.06 38.64
N ALA A 639 23.18 40.23 39.62
CA ALA A 639 23.94 40.60 40.79
C ALA A 639 25.17 39.68 40.90
N VAL A 640 26.32 40.26 41.22
CA VAL A 640 27.58 39.52 41.44
C VAL A 640 28.15 39.84 42.81
N GLU A 641 28.74 38.84 43.46
CA GLU A 641 29.38 38.97 44.77
C GLU A 641 30.73 38.24 44.78
N LYS A 642 31.78 38.88 45.33
CA LYS A 642 33.13 38.31 45.54
C LYS A 642 33.80 37.75 44.27
N VAL A 643 33.48 38.30 43.11
CA VAL A 643 34.13 37.93 41.85
C VAL A 643 35.58 38.44 41.87
N ASP A 644 36.55 37.60 41.51
CA ASP A 644 37.96 37.99 41.50
C ASP A 644 38.23 39.15 40.51
N PHE A 645 38.42 40.35 41.06
CA PHE A 645 38.62 41.57 40.28
C PHE A 645 39.89 41.51 39.41
N PRO A 646 41.04 40.96 39.88
CA PRO A 646 42.22 40.74 39.03
C PRO A 646 41.95 39.95 37.76
N THR A 647 41.17 38.87 37.83
CA THR A 647 40.83 38.05 36.67
C THR A 647 39.95 38.80 35.68
N VAL A 648 38.95 39.56 36.17
CA VAL A 648 38.10 40.41 35.33
C VAL A 648 38.93 41.47 34.60
N THR A 649 39.87 42.14 35.30
CA THR A 649 40.68 43.21 34.71
C THR A 649 41.76 42.71 33.75
N ASP A 650 42.36 41.53 33.98
CA ASP A 650 43.24 40.92 32.98
C ASP A 650 42.44 40.46 31.76
N LEU A 651 41.25 39.86 31.95
CA LEU A 651 40.43 39.35 30.84
C LEU A 651 40.03 40.45 29.85
N TYR A 652 39.44 41.55 30.34
CA TYR A 652 38.92 42.64 29.50
C TYR A 652 39.96 43.71 29.17
N PHE A 653 40.78 44.14 30.15
CA PHE A 653 41.68 45.30 30.01
C PHE A 653 43.18 44.94 29.95
N LYS A 654 43.54 43.65 30.08
CA LYS A 654 44.94 43.16 30.11
C LYS A 654 45.77 43.76 31.25
N TYR A 655 45.11 44.13 32.35
CA TYR A 655 45.71 44.82 33.48
C TYR A 655 45.86 43.87 34.67
N LYS A 656 47.11 43.61 35.07
CA LYS A 656 47.50 42.50 35.98
C LYS A 656 47.88 42.92 37.40
N THR A 657 47.87 44.21 37.71
CA THR A 657 48.25 44.73 39.04
C THR A 657 47.05 45.00 39.95
N SER A 658 45.82 44.78 39.44
CA SER A 658 44.57 44.84 40.20
C SER A 658 44.57 43.91 41.40
N GLN A 659 43.81 44.29 42.43
CA GLN A 659 43.58 43.53 43.66
C GLN A 659 42.16 43.78 44.13
N GLY A 660 41.56 42.81 44.83
CA GLY A 660 40.27 42.95 45.50
C GLY A 660 39.16 42.08 44.91
N GLU A 661 37.97 42.28 45.45
CA GLU A 661 36.74 41.56 45.16
C GLU A 661 35.74 42.51 44.48
N LEU A 662 35.20 42.10 43.33
CA LEU A 662 34.14 42.80 42.61
C LEU A 662 32.77 42.32 43.09
N GLY A 663 31.90 43.27 43.40
CA GLY A 663 30.47 43.06 43.59
C GLY A 663 29.66 44.10 42.82
N GLY A 664 28.37 43.86 42.64
CA GLY A 664 27.49 44.86 42.04
C GLY A 664 26.18 44.32 41.50
N ASP A 665 25.26 45.24 41.26
CA ASP A 665 23.91 45.00 40.74
C ASP A 665 23.74 45.72 39.40
N PHE A 666 23.12 45.05 38.42
CA PHE A 666 23.01 45.49 37.03
C PHE A 666 21.58 45.23 36.53
N ASP A 667 20.85 46.28 36.16
CA ASP A 667 19.53 46.20 35.53
C ASP A 667 19.64 46.83 34.13
N PHE A 668 19.64 45.99 33.09
CA PHE A 668 19.94 46.39 31.73
C PHE A 668 19.02 45.75 30.69
N GLY A 669 18.93 46.38 29.54
CA GLY A 669 18.24 45.84 28.37
C GLY A 669 18.87 46.36 27.07
N GLY A 670 18.36 45.88 25.95
CA GLY A 670 18.85 46.28 24.63
C GLY A 670 18.24 45.41 23.53
N ASP A 671 18.72 45.61 22.31
CA ASP A 671 18.38 44.78 21.15
C ASP A 671 19.51 43.74 20.91
N GLY A 672 19.13 42.47 20.72
CA GLY A 672 20.04 41.35 20.53
C GLY A 672 20.94 41.41 19.28
N GLY A 673 20.72 42.37 18.37
CA GLY A 673 21.58 42.63 17.21
C GLY A 673 22.61 43.75 17.38
N GLU A 674 22.46 44.65 18.36
CA GLU A 674 23.23 45.91 18.40
C GLU A 674 23.81 46.23 19.79
N ARG A 675 25.15 46.13 19.92
CA ARG A 675 25.87 46.43 21.18
C ARG A 675 25.69 47.87 21.66
N ALA A 676 25.53 48.82 20.74
CA ALA A 676 25.30 50.22 21.07
C ALA A 676 23.89 50.47 21.64
N ALA A 677 22.92 49.57 21.36
CA ALA A 677 21.57 49.64 21.90
C ALA A 677 21.46 49.16 23.36
N LEU A 678 22.56 48.75 24.00
CA LEU A 678 22.59 48.46 25.43
C LEU A 678 22.26 49.73 26.24
N TYR A 679 21.26 49.62 27.11
CA TYR A 679 20.89 50.63 28.09
C TYR A 679 20.68 49.99 29.47
N GLY A 680 20.79 50.77 30.54
CA GLY A 680 20.56 50.23 31.88
C GLY A 680 21.00 51.15 33.00
N THR A 681 20.87 50.65 34.23
CA THR A 681 21.41 51.27 35.44
C THR A 681 22.01 50.20 36.34
N GLY A 682 22.95 50.57 37.19
CA GLY A 682 23.54 49.63 38.13
C GLY A 682 24.46 50.28 39.13
N LYS A 683 25.09 49.47 39.97
CA LYS A 683 26.12 49.86 40.92
C LYS A 683 27.24 48.84 40.88
N VAL A 684 28.45 49.29 40.57
CA VAL A 684 29.68 48.51 40.80
C VAL A 684 30.27 48.87 42.16
N GLU A 685 30.83 47.86 42.82
CA GLU A 685 31.57 47.98 44.06
C GLU A 685 32.84 47.10 44.02
N VAL A 686 33.98 47.64 44.42
CA VAL A 686 35.23 46.90 44.59
C VAL A 686 35.66 47.00 46.04
N ARG A 687 35.79 45.87 46.73
CA ARG A 687 36.21 45.77 48.14
C ARG A 687 37.58 45.14 48.27
N ASN A 688 38.24 45.39 49.40
CA ASN A 688 39.50 44.75 49.79
C ASN A 688 40.61 44.88 48.72
N GLY A 689 40.54 45.94 47.90
CA GLY A 689 41.33 46.08 46.69
C GLY A 689 42.38 47.18 46.76
N ASN A 690 43.02 47.44 45.62
CA ASN A 690 43.86 48.62 45.43
C ASN A 690 43.28 49.46 44.30
N VAL A 691 42.72 50.63 44.61
CA VAL A 691 41.97 51.42 43.62
C VAL A 691 42.87 52.14 42.62
N PHE A 692 44.14 52.39 42.95
CA PHE A 692 45.15 52.77 41.94
C PHE A 692 45.49 51.64 40.97
N ALA A 693 44.99 50.42 41.24
CA ALA A 693 45.04 49.31 40.32
C ALA A 693 43.69 49.05 39.61
N ILE A 694 42.75 49.99 39.64
CA ILE A 694 41.72 50.09 38.60
C ILE A 694 42.41 50.69 37.35
N PRO A 695 42.30 50.09 36.14
CA PRO A 695 43.10 50.47 34.97
C PRO A 695 43.06 51.98 34.64
N VAL A 696 41.88 52.58 34.82
CA VAL A 696 41.62 54.00 34.52
C VAL A 696 42.37 54.95 35.47
N PHE A 697 42.62 54.57 36.72
CA PHE A 697 43.21 55.44 37.75
C PHE A 697 44.72 55.21 38.00
N GLY A 698 45.33 54.23 37.31
CA GLY A 698 46.76 53.91 37.43
C GLY A 698 47.68 55.14 37.33
N PRO A 699 47.60 55.97 36.27
CA PRO A 699 48.46 57.14 36.11
C PRO A 699 48.27 58.23 37.18
N LEU A 700 47.10 58.27 37.85
CA LEU A 700 46.83 59.22 38.93
C LEU A 700 47.72 58.94 40.16
N SER A 701 48.08 57.69 40.40
CA SER A 701 48.99 57.30 41.50
C SER A 701 50.40 57.88 41.35
N GLU A 702 50.92 57.94 40.11
CA GLU A 702 52.22 58.55 39.80
C GLU A 702 52.20 60.07 40.00
N LEU A 703 51.07 60.71 39.69
CA LEU A 703 50.86 62.15 39.94
C LEU A 703 50.79 62.42 41.45
N MET A 704 50.01 61.64 42.20
CA MET A 704 49.90 61.79 43.66
C MET A 704 51.24 61.60 44.37
N ASN A 705 52.03 60.59 43.99
CA ASN A 705 53.35 60.35 44.61
C ASN A 705 54.36 61.48 44.40
N LYS A 706 54.18 62.34 43.38
CA LYS A 706 55.03 63.54 43.17
C LYS A 706 54.71 64.68 44.13
N PHE A 707 53.46 64.80 44.58
CA PHE A 707 53.01 65.87 45.49
C PHE A 707 52.95 65.43 46.96
N PHE A 708 52.67 64.15 47.22
CA PHE A 708 52.49 63.59 48.55
C PHE A 708 53.26 62.27 48.69
N SER A 709 54.46 62.33 49.28
CA SER A 709 55.32 61.16 49.53
C SER A 709 54.57 60.10 50.35
N GLY A 710 54.27 58.95 49.73
CA GLY A 710 53.57 57.83 50.36
C GLY A 710 52.06 57.76 50.09
N ALA A 711 51.42 58.85 49.62
CA ALA A 711 49.97 58.86 49.44
C ALA A 711 49.50 58.01 48.23
N GLY A 712 50.29 57.97 47.15
CA GLY A 712 50.02 57.09 45.99
C GLY A 712 50.25 55.61 46.27
N TYR A 713 50.69 55.24 47.48
CA TYR A 713 50.77 53.86 47.98
C TYR A 713 49.71 53.54 49.04
N SER A 714 48.85 54.49 49.41
CA SER A 714 47.75 54.24 50.36
C SER A 714 46.70 53.36 49.68
N VAL A 715 46.44 52.18 50.25
CA VAL A 715 45.44 51.24 49.76
C VAL A 715 44.02 51.79 50.03
N ALA A 716 43.12 51.56 49.08
CA ALA A 716 41.72 51.99 49.16
C ALA A 716 40.81 50.77 49.30
N HIS A 717 40.15 50.67 50.45
CA HIS A 717 39.46 49.46 50.90
C HIS A 717 38.09 49.27 50.24
N GLU A 718 37.52 50.35 49.68
CA GLU A 718 36.23 50.36 49.00
C GLU A 718 36.23 51.38 47.84
N ALA A 719 35.69 50.98 46.69
CA ALA A 719 35.26 51.89 45.63
C ALA A 719 33.81 51.55 45.23
N THR A 720 32.97 52.55 45.04
CA THR A 720 31.58 52.40 44.59
C THR A 720 31.25 53.37 43.47
N ALA A 721 30.52 52.89 42.46
CA ALA A 721 30.06 53.70 41.34
C ALA A 721 28.65 53.24 40.92
N PRO A 722 27.57 53.94 41.32
CA PRO A 722 26.33 53.93 40.56
C PRO A 722 26.58 54.45 39.13
N PHE A 723 26.05 53.79 38.13
CA PHE A 723 26.20 54.17 36.72
C PHE A 723 24.89 53.98 35.94
N THR A 724 24.82 54.63 34.79
CA THR A 724 23.81 54.41 33.76
C THR A 724 24.51 54.04 32.46
N ILE A 725 23.85 53.23 31.63
CA ILE A 725 24.36 52.87 30.29
C ILE A 725 23.37 53.39 29.26
N ARG A 726 23.88 54.03 28.19
CA ARG A 726 23.09 54.44 27.02
C ARG A 726 23.99 54.63 25.80
N ASN A 727 23.56 54.17 24.63
CA ASN A 727 24.22 54.42 23.35
C ASN A 727 25.71 54.01 23.31
N GLY A 728 26.11 52.95 24.03
CA GLY A 728 27.51 52.53 24.14
C GLY A 728 28.37 53.30 25.16
N VAL A 729 27.78 54.22 25.92
CA VAL A 729 28.45 55.01 26.96
C VAL A 729 27.95 54.58 28.34
N ILE A 730 28.90 54.33 29.27
CA ILE A 730 28.65 54.17 30.70
C ILE A 730 28.91 55.53 31.36
N HIS A 731 27.86 56.16 31.88
CA HIS A 731 27.93 57.44 32.58
C HIS A 731 27.83 57.23 34.09
N THR A 732 28.61 57.96 34.88
CA THR A 732 28.44 58.05 36.34
C THR A 732 28.53 59.48 36.83
N GLU A 733 27.50 59.90 37.58
CA GLU A 733 27.49 61.16 38.33
C GLU A 733 28.35 61.09 39.61
N LYS A 734 28.78 59.89 40.01
CA LYS A 734 29.29 59.65 41.37
C LYS A 734 30.10 58.36 41.50
N LEU A 735 31.33 58.38 41.01
CA LEU A 735 32.39 57.54 41.55
C LEU A 735 32.72 57.99 42.98
N LYS A 736 32.86 57.03 43.90
CA LYS A 736 33.43 57.22 45.23
C LYS A 736 34.52 56.19 45.50
N VAL A 737 35.64 56.64 46.07
CA VAL A 737 36.75 55.79 46.50
C VAL A 737 37.11 56.16 47.93
N ALA A 738 37.21 55.18 48.81
CA ALA A 738 37.58 55.35 50.21
C ALA A 738 38.96 54.74 50.51
N GLY A 739 39.96 55.61 50.67
CA GLY A 739 41.30 55.27 51.16
C GLY A 739 41.51 55.62 52.63
N THR A 740 42.58 55.08 53.23
CA THR A 740 42.92 55.36 54.64
C THR A 740 43.27 56.83 54.89
N LEU A 741 43.90 57.51 53.93
CA LEU A 741 44.39 58.90 54.06
C LEU A 741 43.74 59.88 53.06
N PHE A 742 43.02 59.37 52.06
CA PHE A 742 42.37 60.15 51.00
C PHE A 742 41.02 59.53 50.64
N ALA A 743 40.17 60.31 50.00
CA ALA A 743 39.02 59.84 49.26
C ALA A 743 39.10 60.39 47.83
N MET A 744 38.48 59.71 46.87
CA MET A 744 38.28 60.29 45.53
C MET A 744 36.80 60.34 45.22
N VAL A 745 36.36 61.47 44.66
CA VAL A 745 35.01 61.62 44.11
C VAL A 745 35.16 62.02 42.65
N GLY A 746 34.46 61.32 41.77
CA GLY A 746 34.56 61.57 40.33
C GLY A 746 33.23 61.41 39.61
N HIS A 747 33.19 61.89 38.37
CA HIS A 747 32.05 61.78 37.48
C HIS A 747 32.54 61.82 36.02
N GLY A 748 31.75 61.27 35.10
CA GLY A 748 32.06 61.26 33.68
C GLY A 748 31.64 59.99 32.95
N ASP A 749 32.19 59.83 31.76
CA ASP A 749 31.76 58.92 30.71
C ASP A 749 32.87 57.93 30.31
N ILE A 750 32.46 56.69 30.05
CA ILE A 750 33.28 55.61 29.50
C ILE A 750 32.58 55.09 28.24
N ASP A 751 33.13 55.37 27.06
CA ASP A 751 32.64 54.82 25.80
C ASP A 751 33.33 53.47 25.54
N PHE A 752 32.62 52.38 25.83
CA PHE A 752 33.16 51.03 25.67
C PHE A 752 33.12 50.53 24.20
N ILE A 753 32.46 51.26 23.30
CA ILE A 753 32.43 50.97 21.86
C ILE A 753 33.65 51.59 21.16
N LYS A 754 33.97 52.85 21.49
CA LYS A 754 35.16 53.57 20.99
C LYS A 754 36.41 53.32 21.83
N ASN A 755 36.28 52.66 22.99
CA ASN A 755 37.34 52.41 23.96
C ASN A 755 38.00 53.70 24.48
N ASP A 756 37.16 54.69 24.80
CA ASP A 756 37.53 56.08 25.15
C ASP A 756 36.99 56.49 26.53
N LEU A 757 37.66 57.44 27.16
CA LEU A 757 37.36 57.97 28.50
C LEU A 757 37.22 59.50 28.43
N ASP A 758 36.22 60.03 29.13
CA ASP A 758 36.12 61.45 29.49
C ASP A 758 35.67 61.54 30.95
N PHE A 759 36.59 61.83 31.88
CA PHE A 759 36.32 61.61 33.30
C PHE A 759 37.02 62.60 34.22
N ASP A 760 36.27 63.14 35.18
CA ASP A 760 36.75 64.11 36.16
C ASP A 760 36.86 63.48 37.55
N ILE A 761 37.98 63.74 38.24
CA ILE A 761 38.24 63.27 39.60
C ILE A 761 38.74 64.41 40.48
N ARG A 762 38.13 64.56 41.66
CA ARG A 762 38.68 65.33 42.78
C ARG A 762 39.20 64.39 43.86
N ILE A 763 40.37 64.74 44.40
CA ILE A 763 40.98 64.04 45.53
C ILE A 763 40.67 64.82 46.81
N ASP A 764 39.86 64.23 47.68
CA ASP A 764 39.52 64.78 48.99
C ASP A 764 40.40 64.14 50.08
N ALA A 765 40.61 64.85 51.20
CA ALA A 765 41.31 64.30 52.36
C ALA A 765 40.40 63.36 53.17
N ASN A 766 40.94 62.26 53.71
CA ASN A 766 40.15 61.32 54.54
C ASN A 766 40.90 60.91 55.82
N GLY A 767 40.15 60.50 56.84
CA GLY A 767 40.70 60.04 58.12
C GLY A 767 41.67 61.07 58.77
N PRO A 768 42.85 60.65 59.26
CA PRO A 768 43.87 61.56 59.78
C PRO A 768 44.34 62.64 58.79
N GLY A 769 44.16 62.41 57.47
CA GLY A 769 44.50 63.35 56.42
C GLY A 769 43.62 64.61 56.39
N ALA A 770 42.45 64.61 57.04
CA ALA A 770 41.51 65.74 57.04
C ALA A 770 42.11 67.07 57.56
N LEU A 771 43.20 67.02 58.34
CA LEU A 771 43.97 68.19 58.77
C LEU A 771 44.63 68.94 57.60
N LEU A 772 44.77 68.32 56.43
CA LEU A 772 45.39 68.87 55.22
C LEU A 772 44.36 69.42 54.21
N THR A 773 43.06 69.41 54.52
CA THR A 773 41.96 69.75 53.60
C THR A 773 42.17 71.01 52.72
N PRO A 774 42.73 72.14 53.20
CA PRO A 774 42.95 73.31 52.36
C PRO A 774 43.90 73.07 51.16
N LEU A 775 44.82 72.09 51.28
CA LEU A 775 45.70 71.69 50.19
C LEU A 775 44.97 70.81 49.17
N TYR A 776 44.05 69.96 49.63
CA TYR A 776 43.36 68.97 48.79
C TYR A 776 42.37 69.60 47.80
N GLN A 777 41.81 70.77 48.11
CA GLN A 777 40.86 71.49 47.23
C GLN A 777 41.42 71.93 45.87
N LEU A 778 42.74 71.87 45.65
CA LEU A 778 43.39 72.19 44.37
C LEU A 778 43.55 70.97 43.43
N PHE A 779 43.28 69.76 43.91
CA PHE A 779 43.58 68.51 43.20
C PHE A 779 42.35 67.95 42.46
N GLU A 780 41.90 68.70 41.46
CA GLU A 780 40.97 68.22 40.43
C GLU A 780 41.72 67.89 39.14
N TYR A 781 41.42 66.72 38.58
CA TYR A 781 42.04 66.20 37.37
C TYR A 781 40.96 65.78 36.35
N HIS A 782 41.28 66.00 35.08
CA HIS A 782 40.50 65.58 33.92
C HIS A 782 41.28 64.50 33.16
N GLY A 783 40.68 63.34 33.00
CA GLY A 783 41.21 62.17 32.29
C GLY A 783 40.55 62.03 30.93
N SER A 784 41.36 61.91 29.88
CA SER A 784 40.88 61.76 28.50
C SER A 784 41.66 60.69 27.72
N GLY A 785 41.03 60.09 26.71
CA GLY A 785 41.66 59.12 25.80
C GLY A 785 41.43 57.66 26.19
N SER A 786 42.19 56.74 25.58
CA SER A 786 41.85 55.31 25.65
C SER A 786 41.81 54.74 27.08
N LEU A 787 40.77 53.95 27.39
CA LEU A 787 40.58 53.27 28.69
C LEU A 787 41.78 52.43 29.15
N THR A 788 42.60 51.95 28.21
CA THR A 788 43.82 51.16 28.50
C THR A 788 45.02 52.02 28.89
N LYS A 789 45.06 53.30 28.51
CA LYS A 789 46.15 54.27 28.75
C LYS A 789 45.61 55.71 28.78
N PRO A 790 44.77 56.08 29.76
CA PRO A 790 44.18 57.41 29.81
C PRO A 790 45.21 58.48 30.20
N VAL A 791 45.02 59.69 29.69
CA VAL A 791 45.88 60.84 29.97
C VAL A 791 45.19 61.77 30.96
N TRP A 792 45.72 61.85 32.17
CA TRP A 792 45.24 62.71 33.25
C TRP A 792 45.97 64.04 33.26
N ARG A 793 45.22 65.15 33.33
CA ARG A 793 45.73 66.53 33.43
C ARG A 793 45.05 67.26 34.60
N PRO A 794 45.76 68.08 35.38
CA PRO A 794 45.12 68.92 36.40
C PRO A 794 44.22 69.96 35.73
N LYS A 795 43.10 70.34 36.39
CA LYS A 795 42.17 71.36 35.89
C LYS A 795 42.58 72.80 36.19
N HIS A 796 43.35 73.00 37.27
CA HIS A 796 43.62 74.31 37.87
C HIS A 796 45.11 74.71 37.82
N LEU A 797 45.92 74.09 36.94
CA LEU A 797 47.36 74.26 36.79
C LEU A 797 47.79 74.38 35.32
#